data_AF-A0A5S5MDZ0-F1
#
_entry.id   AF-A0A5S5MDZ0-F1
#
_cell.length_a   1.000
_cell.length_b   1.000
_cell.length_c   1.000
_cell.angle_alpha   90.00
_cell.angle_beta   90.00
_cell.angle_gamma   90.00
#
_symmetry.space_group_name_H-M   'P 1'
#
loop_
_entity.id
_entity.type
_entity.pdbx_description
1 polymer ?
#
loop_
_entity_poly.entity_id
_entity_poly.type
_entity_poly.pdbx_seq_one_letter_code
_entity_poly.pdbx_strand_id
1 'polypeptide(L)'
;MKCLRLSFIITGIMLLSACAHSPLPKNDLSPNRLALDNLHPLPADIPLHPEDIPGNDNAARAALFHISDASPASYAWRILYRIPDFEQHPLYNELLARLLLSRDEAEAALHVADTRLDLEARFRIYKACHSYLVDVGQEKKADTLFYRLKQSFPRKERNSIYFTLHMMDFYQIKGRYKAAVKYFKKAEKQVKQGIVPDKNHLDIFHNLRQTAQVAIQEKDYETALSIASAMESMIDFTPLSRPLPGTEEAQDMSHTVFLAREDWSQPGTGRSIAKIYILRIYSETGEKNQVLRLYHELMKEWHEALKARYSGKSFESRLTSLAEALYTGGFQEEALDIINQIPKTFPFAIHPDSRLNPETQIILQSDLRRYNFQRPKRIKRIIALRIAALMGPEMNEEQTLSWIKTGTDPSWYRDLLIRATETRLEAGKNAELFLSRLNEIQKKHHYKEPAALENRRIIRALLLADREAEAQTKLKEEMQKIEKGLYGSDKAEQLAALARIFVEKDSISAEKILLKALSLYDDTETESGKIDNSIQLMTTAARRLNNGDLQNEILELHRKNLLENVSRHATGLGRDRHLEKHFAALLQAARTRLLFNVRDNITRSLILECEELISHVENPDLAYQLKFRTAELWGSGGWFRDAYRVMEGVPVSEEIFPFLITRMRQNVLGYNAFSGSQTVRFDTDADGKPDFFSPLASEDAIKATGLTMDTDMDGDGIPDTIDLRPWFPDP
;
A
#
# COMPACT_ATOMS: atom_id res chain seq x y z
N MET A 1 -43.52 -44.60 29.42
CA MET A 1 -44.28 -44.13 30.61
C MET A 1 -43.34 -44.21 31.80
N LYS A 2 -43.08 -43.23 32.63
CA LYS A 2 -43.50 -41.83 32.79
C LYS A 2 -42.41 -41.21 33.69
N CYS A 3 -42.00 -39.97 33.39
CA CYS A 3 -41.73 -38.87 34.33
C CYS A 3 -40.72 -39.09 35.49
N LEU A 4 -39.86 -38.17 35.95
CA LEU A 4 -39.43 -36.78 35.69
C LEU A 4 -38.84 -36.35 37.05
N ARG A 5 -37.83 -35.47 37.07
CA ARG A 5 -37.43 -34.56 38.17
C ARG A 5 -36.61 -35.15 39.33
N LEU A 6 -35.72 -34.42 40.00
CA LEU A 6 -35.02 -33.14 39.80
C LEU A 6 -34.13 -32.99 41.06
N SER A 7 -32.83 -32.83 40.87
CA SER A 7 -31.85 -32.00 41.60
C SER A 7 -31.83 -31.80 43.15
N PHE A 8 -30.56 -31.72 43.62
CA PHE A 8 -29.96 -30.87 44.68
C PHE A 8 -29.80 -31.37 46.13
N ILE A 9 -28.52 -31.33 46.60
CA ILE A 9 -27.93 -30.79 47.86
C ILE A 9 -26.52 -31.45 47.99
N ILE A 10 -25.37 -30.81 47.74
CA ILE A 10 -24.64 -29.76 48.48
C ILE A 10 -24.20 -30.17 49.91
N THR A 11 -22.93 -30.57 50.00
CA THR A 11 -21.91 -30.16 51.01
C THR A 11 -21.90 -30.73 52.44
N GLY A 12 -20.73 -31.32 52.79
CA GLY A 12 -20.09 -31.25 54.11
C GLY A 12 -19.61 -32.62 54.64
N ILE A 13 -18.43 -32.85 55.22
CA ILE A 13 -17.36 -32.02 55.80
C ILE A 13 -16.11 -32.93 55.98
N MET A 14 -14.94 -32.36 55.66
CA MET A 14 -13.59 -32.42 56.26
C MET A 14 -12.98 -33.64 57.01
N LEU A 15 -11.73 -33.92 56.59
CA LEU A 15 -10.46 -34.15 57.33
C LEU A 15 -10.25 -35.38 58.24
N LEU A 16 -9.17 -36.14 57.92
CA LEU A 16 -7.94 -36.36 58.72
C LEU A 16 -7.06 -37.40 57.97
N SER A 17 -5.94 -37.00 57.34
CA SER A 17 -4.55 -36.98 57.87
C SER A 17 -4.03 -38.37 58.27
N ALA A 18 -2.81 -38.83 58.03
CA ALA A 18 -1.60 -38.44 57.29
C ALA A 18 -0.60 -39.61 57.52
N CYS A 19 0.35 -39.89 56.61
CA CYS A 19 1.75 -40.25 56.90
C CYS A 19 2.54 -40.67 55.64
N ALA A 20 3.47 -39.79 55.26
CA ALA A 20 4.83 -39.99 54.75
C ALA A 20 5.16 -41.14 53.76
N HIS A 21 5.57 -40.78 52.53
CA HIS A 21 6.95 -40.87 51.99
C HIS A 21 6.92 -40.46 50.51
N SER A 22 7.62 -39.40 50.12
CA SER A 22 7.80 -39.04 48.70
C SER A 22 9.28 -38.79 48.39
N PRO A 23 9.89 -39.49 47.42
CA PRO A 23 10.99 -38.94 46.65
C PRO A 23 10.43 -37.99 45.57
N LEU A 24 11.28 -37.04 45.15
CA LEU A 24 11.04 -36.02 44.11
C LEU A 24 10.28 -36.53 42.87
N PRO A 25 9.47 -35.66 42.26
CA PRO A 25 9.45 -35.54 40.81
C PRO A 25 9.96 -34.16 40.35
N LYS A 26 10.97 -34.21 39.49
CA LYS A 26 11.18 -33.24 38.41
C LYS A 26 9.90 -33.16 37.57
N ASN A 27 9.61 -31.97 37.04
CA ASN A 27 8.47 -31.61 36.18
C ASN A 27 7.21 -31.18 36.94
N ASP A 28 7.26 -29.98 37.51
CA ASP A 28 6.07 -29.19 37.80
C ASP A 28 6.30 -27.74 37.35
N LEU A 29 6.49 -27.56 36.03
CA LEU A 29 6.17 -26.28 35.38
C LEU A 29 4.67 -26.29 35.09
N SER A 30 3.86 -26.07 36.12
CA SER A 30 2.45 -25.83 35.93
C SER A 30 2.26 -24.50 35.18
N PRO A 31 1.51 -24.43 34.07
CA PRO A 31 1.31 -23.20 33.29
C PRO A 31 0.21 -22.31 33.89
N ASN A 32 0.11 -22.23 35.21
CA ASN A 32 -0.89 -21.41 35.90
C ASN A 32 -0.18 -20.33 36.71
N ARG A 33 -0.31 -19.07 36.24
CA ARG A 33 0.20 -17.82 36.85
C ARG A 33 1.69 -17.50 36.67
N LEU A 34 2.26 -17.71 35.48
CA LEU A 34 3.15 -16.68 34.95
C LEU A 34 2.25 -15.51 34.57
N ALA A 35 2.16 -14.55 35.48
CA ALA A 35 1.22 -13.45 35.47
C ALA A 35 1.45 -12.54 34.26
N LEU A 36 0.36 -12.07 33.64
CA LEU A 36 0.40 -10.90 32.76
C LEU A 36 1.11 -9.70 33.42
N ASP A 37 1.20 -9.68 34.76
CA ASP A 37 1.88 -8.64 35.55
C ASP A 37 3.42 -8.71 35.49
N ASN A 38 4.01 -9.82 35.04
CA ASN A 38 5.47 -9.97 34.88
C ASN A 38 5.94 -9.75 33.43
N LEU A 39 5.08 -9.27 32.54
CA LEU A 39 5.40 -9.02 31.13
C LEU A 39 6.19 -7.72 30.91
N HIS A 40 6.74 -7.10 31.96
CA HIS A 40 7.63 -5.96 31.81
C HIS A 40 8.81 -6.35 30.92
N PRO A 41 8.93 -5.79 29.71
CA PRO A 41 10.04 -6.12 28.84
C PRO A 41 11.33 -5.70 29.55
N LEU A 42 12.30 -6.61 29.55
CA LEU A 42 13.63 -6.33 30.08
C LEU A 42 14.15 -5.07 29.37
N PRO A 43 14.41 -3.97 30.08
CA PRO A 43 15.11 -2.84 29.49
C PRO A 43 16.45 -3.36 28.99
N ALA A 44 16.67 -3.36 27.69
CA ALA A 44 17.86 -3.97 27.13
C ALA A 44 19.08 -3.03 27.13
N ASP A 45 18.92 -1.84 27.70
CA ASP A 45 20.01 -1.04 28.23
C ASP A 45 20.56 -1.55 29.58
N ILE A 46 19.88 -2.51 30.23
CA ILE A 46 20.42 -3.19 31.42
C ILE A 46 21.41 -4.28 30.96
N PRO A 47 22.66 -4.22 31.44
CA PRO A 47 23.65 -5.27 31.16
C PRO A 47 23.14 -6.64 31.60
N LEU A 48 23.23 -7.62 30.71
CA LEU A 48 22.97 -9.02 31.01
C LEU A 48 24.02 -9.56 31.99
N HIS A 49 23.64 -10.57 32.75
CA HIS A 49 24.65 -11.35 33.47
C HIS A 49 25.54 -12.07 32.43
N PRO A 50 26.85 -12.24 32.67
CA PRO A 50 27.73 -12.93 31.71
C PRO A 50 27.29 -14.34 31.31
N GLU A 51 26.49 -15.00 32.15
CA GLU A 51 25.92 -16.33 31.87
C GLU A 51 24.64 -16.27 31.00
N ASP A 52 24.02 -15.10 30.87
CA ASP A 52 22.80 -14.86 30.11
C ASP A 52 23.07 -14.28 28.70
N ILE A 53 24.35 -14.05 28.34
CA ILE A 53 24.75 -13.54 27.03
C ILE A 53 24.35 -14.58 25.96
N PRO A 54 23.53 -14.22 24.96
CA PRO A 54 23.02 -15.17 23.97
C PRO A 54 24.13 -15.69 23.04
N GLY A 55 25.25 -14.96 22.91
CA GLY A 55 26.37 -15.32 22.05
C GLY A 55 25.92 -15.54 20.61
N ASN A 56 26.33 -16.64 19.98
CA ASN A 56 25.91 -17.02 18.63
C ASN A 56 24.80 -18.09 18.64
N ASP A 57 24.06 -18.25 19.74
CA ASP A 57 22.91 -19.17 19.79
C ASP A 57 21.66 -18.48 19.23
N ASN A 58 21.22 -18.95 18.05
CA ASN A 58 20.06 -18.41 17.35
C ASN A 58 18.77 -18.42 18.20
N ALA A 59 18.55 -19.47 18.99
CA ALA A 59 17.36 -19.59 19.83
C ALA A 59 17.44 -18.66 21.04
N ALA A 60 18.62 -18.54 21.66
CA ALA A 60 18.84 -17.61 22.76
C ALA A 60 18.67 -16.15 22.32
N ARG A 61 19.20 -15.77 21.15
CA ARG A 61 19.02 -14.43 20.56
C ARG A 61 17.57 -14.11 20.27
N ALA A 62 16.85 -15.01 19.59
CA ALA A 62 15.44 -14.82 19.31
C ALA A 62 14.62 -14.68 20.61
N ALA A 63 14.89 -15.54 21.61
CA ALA A 63 14.22 -15.47 22.91
C ALA A 63 14.50 -14.13 23.61
N LEU A 64 15.77 -13.70 23.66
CA LEU A 64 16.19 -12.43 24.24
C LEU A 64 15.53 -11.25 23.52
N PHE A 65 15.54 -11.23 22.18
CA PHE A 65 14.90 -10.17 21.40
C PHE A 65 13.43 -10.01 21.80
N HIS A 66 12.65 -11.10 21.79
CA HIS A 66 11.20 -11.06 22.04
C HIS A 66 10.82 -10.65 23.48
N ILE A 67 11.71 -10.84 24.46
CA ILE A 67 11.52 -10.38 25.85
C ILE A 67 12.16 -9.01 26.13
N SER A 68 13.13 -8.59 25.33
CA SER A 68 13.78 -7.28 25.43
C SER A 68 12.82 -6.16 25.01
N ASP A 69 13.14 -4.95 25.43
CA ASP A 69 12.47 -3.75 24.93
C ASP A 69 12.92 -3.33 23.52
N ALA A 70 13.92 -3.99 22.91
CA ALA A 70 14.24 -3.83 21.49
C ALA A 70 13.15 -4.41 20.57
N SER A 71 12.38 -5.41 21.03
CA SER A 71 11.34 -5.95 20.17
C SER A 71 10.21 -4.93 19.88
N PRO A 72 9.76 -4.87 18.63
CA PRO A 72 8.60 -4.08 18.23
C PRO A 72 7.35 -4.33 19.11
N ALA A 73 7.17 -5.58 19.56
CA ALA A 73 6.09 -5.99 20.43
C ALA A 73 6.17 -5.35 21.83
N SER A 74 7.36 -5.35 22.43
CA SER A 74 7.61 -4.72 23.72
C SER A 74 7.43 -3.19 23.66
N TYR A 75 7.84 -2.54 22.57
CA TYR A 75 7.58 -1.10 22.37
C TYR A 75 6.09 -0.79 22.27
N ALA A 76 5.36 -1.56 21.46
CA ALA A 76 3.92 -1.42 21.36
C ALA A 76 3.30 -1.53 22.77
N TRP A 77 3.68 -2.54 23.55
CA TRP A 77 3.20 -2.75 24.91
C TRP A 77 3.48 -1.56 25.85
N ARG A 78 4.68 -0.96 25.83
CA ARG A 78 5.00 0.24 26.65
C ARG A 78 4.14 1.45 26.30
N ILE A 79 3.80 1.64 25.04
CA ILE A 79 2.90 2.73 24.60
C ILE A 79 1.51 2.54 25.21
N LEU A 80 1.05 1.29 25.29
CA LEU A 80 -0.25 0.94 25.89
C LEU A 80 -0.33 1.26 27.38
N TYR A 81 0.74 0.95 28.13
CA TYR A 81 0.77 1.20 29.58
C TYR A 81 0.81 2.68 29.96
N ARG A 82 1.20 3.58 29.04
CA ARG A 82 1.20 5.03 29.30
C ARG A 82 -0.17 5.68 29.21
N ILE A 83 -1.21 4.92 28.87
CA ILE A 83 -2.55 5.45 28.66
C ILE A 83 -3.41 5.12 29.89
N PRO A 84 -3.97 6.14 30.56
CA PRO A 84 -4.92 5.93 31.64
C PRO A 84 -6.11 5.08 31.16
N ASP A 85 -6.54 4.11 31.98
CA ASP A 85 -7.70 3.25 31.73
C ASP A 85 -7.68 2.44 30.42
N PHE A 86 -6.50 2.26 29.80
CA PHE A 86 -6.38 1.63 28.49
C PHE A 86 -6.86 0.17 28.44
N GLU A 87 -6.82 -0.54 29.56
CA GLU A 87 -7.37 -1.89 29.68
C GLU A 87 -8.86 -1.95 29.31
N GLN A 88 -9.58 -0.82 29.40
CA GLN A 88 -10.99 -0.69 29.03
C GLN A 88 -11.19 -0.34 27.55
N HIS A 89 -10.13 0.04 26.82
CA HIS A 89 -10.22 0.45 25.43
C HIS A 89 -10.29 -0.79 24.49
N PRO A 90 -11.23 -0.87 23.53
CA PRO A 90 -11.37 -2.04 22.65
C PRO A 90 -10.09 -2.40 21.87
N LEU A 91 -9.28 -1.39 21.52
CA LEU A 91 -7.98 -1.58 20.85
C LEU A 91 -6.92 -2.25 21.74
N TYR A 92 -7.00 -2.16 23.07
CA TYR A 92 -6.04 -2.82 23.97
C TYR A 92 -6.08 -4.32 23.79
N ASN A 93 -7.28 -4.89 23.88
CA ASN A 93 -7.46 -6.34 23.82
C ASN A 93 -7.16 -6.88 22.40
N GLU A 94 -7.40 -6.08 21.34
CA GLU A 94 -7.02 -6.45 19.98
C GLU A 94 -5.49 -6.42 19.82
N LEU A 95 -4.83 -5.38 20.31
CA LEU A 95 -3.38 -5.28 20.24
C LEU A 95 -2.69 -6.32 21.11
N LEU A 96 -3.18 -6.55 22.33
CA LEU A 96 -2.69 -7.61 23.23
C LEU A 96 -2.77 -8.97 22.53
N ALA A 97 -3.91 -9.31 21.92
CA ALA A 97 -4.03 -10.58 21.21
C ALA A 97 -3.08 -10.69 20.00
N ARG A 98 -2.82 -9.59 19.27
CA ARG A 98 -1.83 -9.58 18.19
C ARG A 98 -0.40 -9.67 18.70
N LEU A 99 -0.09 -9.06 19.84
CA LEU A 99 1.22 -9.15 20.49
C LEU A 99 1.49 -10.58 20.95
N LEU A 100 0.48 -11.22 21.57
CA LEU A 100 0.54 -12.63 21.93
C LEU A 100 0.76 -13.49 20.68
N LEU A 101 0.10 -13.19 19.56
CA LEU A 101 0.37 -13.88 18.29
C LEU A 101 1.80 -13.67 17.77
N SER A 102 2.36 -12.47 17.91
CA SER A 102 3.74 -12.19 17.48
C SER A 102 4.81 -12.87 18.34
N ARG A 103 4.43 -13.35 19.53
CA ARG A 103 5.25 -14.16 20.44
C ARG A 103 4.95 -15.66 20.33
N ASP A 104 4.25 -16.06 19.27
CA ASP A 104 3.79 -17.44 19.05
C ASP A 104 2.83 -17.97 20.15
N GLU A 105 2.23 -17.07 20.95
CA GLU A 105 1.30 -17.38 22.03
C GLU A 105 -0.16 -17.36 21.55
N ALA A 106 -0.45 -18.12 20.48
CA ALA A 106 -1.78 -18.13 19.85
C ALA A 106 -2.92 -18.49 20.84
N GLU A 107 -2.66 -19.36 21.82
CA GLU A 107 -3.66 -19.74 22.84
C GLU A 107 -3.97 -18.59 23.82
N ALA A 108 -2.96 -17.81 24.21
CA ALA A 108 -3.15 -16.65 25.05
C ALA A 108 -3.91 -15.56 24.27
N ALA A 109 -3.57 -15.34 22.99
CA ALA A 109 -4.29 -14.44 22.10
C ALA A 109 -5.77 -14.81 21.99
N LEU A 110 -6.07 -16.10 21.82
CA LEU A 110 -7.45 -16.61 21.79
C LEU A 110 -8.17 -16.41 23.12
N HIS A 111 -7.48 -16.60 24.25
CA HIS A 111 -8.07 -16.36 25.56
C HIS A 111 -8.49 -14.89 25.74
N VAL A 112 -7.63 -13.95 25.34
CA VAL A 112 -7.95 -12.51 25.34
C VAL A 112 -9.15 -12.24 24.43
N ALA A 113 -9.18 -12.84 23.25
CA ALA A 113 -10.29 -12.68 22.31
C ALA A 113 -11.62 -13.23 22.84
N ASP A 114 -11.58 -14.38 23.51
CA ASP A 114 -12.77 -15.05 24.05
C ASP A 114 -13.36 -14.29 25.26
N THR A 115 -12.52 -13.62 26.06
CA THR A 115 -12.92 -13.05 27.35
C THR A 115 -13.11 -11.54 27.35
N ARG A 116 -12.39 -10.80 26.48
CA ARG A 116 -12.30 -9.34 26.57
C ARG A 116 -12.65 -8.58 25.29
N LEU A 117 -12.89 -9.28 24.18
CA LEU A 117 -13.23 -8.66 22.90
C LEU A 117 -14.72 -8.73 22.56
N ASP A 118 -15.20 -7.65 21.95
CA ASP A 118 -16.47 -7.63 21.25
C ASP A 118 -16.46 -8.59 20.03
N LEU A 119 -17.62 -8.75 19.40
CA LEU A 119 -17.80 -9.68 18.29
C LEU A 119 -16.81 -9.44 17.14
N GLU A 120 -16.68 -8.18 16.71
CA GLU A 120 -15.91 -7.79 15.53
C GLU A 120 -14.41 -7.95 15.77
N ALA A 121 -13.92 -7.43 16.90
CA ALA A 121 -12.53 -7.56 17.28
C ALA A 121 -12.15 -9.04 17.54
N ARG A 122 -13.04 -9.84 18.12
CA ARG A 122 -12.83 -11.29 18.27
C ARG A 122 -12.65 -11.96 16.89
N PHE A 123 -13.49 -11.64 15.90
CA PHE A 123 -13.33 -12.18 14.55
C PHE A 123 -12.02 -11.75 13.90
N ARG A 124 -11.60 -10.48 14.06
CA ARG A 124 -10.30 -10.01 13.57
C ARG A 124 -9.14 -10.82 14.16
N ILE A 125 -9.15 -11.05 15.47
CA ILE A 125 -8.11 -11.85 16.13
C ILE A 125 -8.13 -13.30 15.67
N TYR A 126 -9.30 -13.93 15.64
CA TYR A 126 -9.39 -15.31 15.18
C TYR A 126 -8.94 -15.47 13.72
N LYS A 127 -9.24 -14.50 12.85
CA LYS A 127 -8.72 -14.46 11.47
C LYS A 127 -7.19 -14.32 11.47
N ALA A 128 -6.63 -13.46 12.32
CA ALA A 128 -5.18 -13.31 12.46
C ALA A 128 -4.51 -14.59 12.99
N CYS A 129 -5.04 -15.20 14.07
CA CYS A 129 -4.54 -16.47 14.61
C CYS A 129 -4.60 -17.58 13.55
N HIS A 130 -5.70 -17.62 12.80
CA HIS A 130 -5.88 -18.59 11.74
C HIS A 130 -4.83 -18.44 10.65
N SER A 131 -4.66 -17.23 10.08
CA SER A 131 -3.66 -16.96 9.04
C SER A 131 -2.26 -17.32 9.54
N TYR A 132 -1.90 -16.86 10.74
CA TYR A 132 -0.63 -17.20 11.39
C TYR A 132 -0.43 -18.72 11.49
N LEU A 133 -1.41 -19.48 11.99
CA LEU A 133 -1.30 -20.94 12.12
C LEU A 133 -1.18 -21.65 10.77
N VAL A 134 -1.80 -21.12 9.71
CA VAL A 134 -1.61 -21.64 8.35
C VAL A 134 -0.18 -21.34 7.87
N ASP A 135 0.28 -20.11 8.08
CA ASP A 135 1.63 -19.66 7.66
C ASP A 135 2.73 -20.48 8.34
N VAL A 136 2.56 -20.85 9.62
CA VAL A 136 3.50 -21.74 10.34
C VAL A 136 3.27 -23.24 10.11
N GLY A 137 2.49 -23.62 9.10
CA GLY A 137 2.24 -25.02 8.71
C GLY A 137 1.38 -25.82 9.70
N GLN A 138 0.72 -25.16 10.66
CA GLN A 138 -0.15 -25.77 11.67
C GLN A 138 -1.63 -25.81 11.23
N GLU A 139 -1.90 -26.24 10.00
CA GLU A 139 -3.24 -26.22 9.39
C GLU A 139 -4.31 -26.93 10.23
N LYS A 140 -3.98 -28.06 10.87
CA LYS A 140 -4.91 -28.79 11.75
C LYS A 140 -5.36 -27.96 12.96
N LYS A 141 -4.44 -27.18 13.55
CA LYS A 141 -4.79 -26.27 14.66
C LYS A 141 -5.58 -25.08 14.14
N ALA A 142 -5.23 -24.55 12.97
CA ALA A 142 -6.02 -23.50 12.30
C ALA A 142 -7.47 -23.99 12.02
N ASP A 143 -7.63 -25.25 11.63
CA ASP A 143 -8.93 -25.90 11.47
C ASP A 143 -9.66 -26.11 12.80
N THR A 144 -8.95 -26.43 13.87
CA THR A 144 -9.55 -26.58 15.22
C THR A 144 -10.03 -25.24 15.77
N LEU A 145 -9.28 -24.18 15.50
CA LEU A 145 -9.57 -22.79 15.87
C LEU A 145 -10.90 -22.32 15.27
N PHE A 146 -11.25 -22.83 14.09
CA PHE A 146 -12.55 -22.61 13.47
C PHE A 146 -13.72 -23.17 14.28
N TYR A 147 -13.60 -24.41 14.79
CA TYR A 147 -14.64 -25.00 15.63
C TYR A 147 -14.77 -24.25 16.95
N ARG A 148 -13.64 -23.84 17.54
CA ARG A 148 -13.61 -23.02 18.75
C ARG A 148 -14.29 -21.67 18.54
N LEU A 149 -13.97 -20.96 17.46
CA LEU A 149 -14.63 -19.69 17.07
C LEU A 149 -16.15 -19.84 17.07
N LYS A 150 -16.65 -20.86 16.36
CA LYS A 150 -18.08 -21.10 16.25
C LYS A 150 -18.73 -21.42 17.61
N GLN A 151 -18.00 -22.03 18.54
CA GLN A 151 -18.48 -22.39 19.86
C GLN A 151 -18.40 -21.24 20.86
N SER A 152 -17.42 -20.32 20.72
CA SER A 152 -17.21 -19.20 21.64
C SER A 152 -18.31 -18.14 21.57
N PHE A 153 -19.10 -18.10 20.50
CA PHE A 153 -20.23 -17.18 20.41
C PHE A 153 -21.53 -17.72 21.01
N PRO A 154 -22.21 -16.94 21.88
CA PRO A 154 -23.56 -17.20 22.33
C PRO A 154 -24.53 -17.44 21.16
N ARG A 155 -25.59 -18.22 21.39
CA ARG A 155 -26.59 -18.54 20.36
C ARG A 155 -27.24 -17.28 19.75
N LYS A 156 -27.40 -16.21 20.54
CA LYS A 156 -27.93 -14.91 20.08
C LYS A 156 -27.00 -14.27 19.05
N GLU A 157 -25.70 -14.22 19.33
CA GLU A 157 -24.69 -13.66 18.43
C GLU A 157 -24.51 -14.50 17.16
N ARG A 158 -24.60 -15.83 17.26
CA ARG A 158 -24.58 -16.73 16.08
C ARG A 158 -25.73 -16.48 15.10
N ASN A 159 -26.81 -15.84 15.56
CA ASN A 159 -27.94 -15.45 14.74
C ASN A 159 -27.88 -13.99 14.28
N SER A 160 -26.82 -13.24 14.63
CA SER A 160 -26.56 -11.91 14.08
C SER A 160 -26.15 -12.02 12.60
N ILE A 161 -26.37 -10.95 11.85
CA ILE A 161 -25.89 -10.85 10.47
C ILE A 161 -24.36 -10.71 10.42
N TYR A 162 -23.76 -9.99 11.37
CA TYR A 162 -22.30 -9.84 11.50
C TYR A 162 -21.57 -11.17 11.65
N PHE A 163 -22.06 -12.03 12.56
CA PHE A 163 -21.51 -13.39 12.69
C PHE A 163 -21.63 -14.17 11.38
N THR A 164 -22.77 -14.05 10.68
CA THR A 164 -22.96 -14.74 9.40
C THR A 164 -21.94 -14.26 8.35
N LEU A 165 -21.70 -12.96 8.26
CA LEU A 165 -20.76 -12.35 7.30
C LEU A 165 -19.31 -12.72 7.60
N HIS A 166 -18.86 -12.58 8.85
CA HIS A 166 -17.48 -12.95 9.19
C HIS A 166 -17.22 -14.45 9.00
N MET A 167 -18.21 -15.31 9.24
CA MET A 167 -18.07 -16.73 8.96
C MET A 167 -17.99 -17.02 7.45
N MET A 168 -18.68 -16.25 6.62
CA MET A 168 -18.56 -16.33 5.16
C MET A 168 -17.13 -16.01 4.73
N ASP A 169 -16.56 -14.89 5.19
CA ASP A 169 -15.17 -14.49 4.90
C ASP A 169 -14.18 -15.55 5.38
N PHE A 170 -14.38 -16.08 6.57
CA PHE A 170 -13.51 -17.09 7.14
C PHE A 170 -13.51 -18.38 6.32
N TYR A 171 -14.68 -18.83 5.84
CA TYR A 171 -14.76 -19.99 4.94
C TYR A 171 -14.16 -19.73 3.57
N GLN A 172 -14.24 -18.48 3.08
CA GLN A 172 -13.60 -18.08 1.83
C GLN A 172 -12.06 -18.17 1.95
N ILE A 173 -11.48 -17.68 3.06
CA ILE A 173 -10.03 -17.79 3.34
C ILE A 173 -9.58 -19.25 3.38
N LYS A 174 -10.44 -20.16 3.87
CA LYS A 174 -10.19 -21.61 3.91
C LYS A 174 -10.34 -22.32 2.56
N GLY A 175 -10.71 -21.63 1.48
CA GLY A 175 -11.06 -22.27 0.21
C GLY A 175 -12.32 -23.15 0.28
N ARG A 176 -13.17 -22.97 1.30
CA ARG A 176 -14.38 -23.78 1.52
C ARG A 176 -15.62 -23.06 0.99
N TYR A 177 -15.62 -22.77 -0.31
CA TYR A 177 -16.62 -21.88 -0.94
C TYR A 177 -18.06 -22.36 -0.78
N LYS A 178 -18.33 -23.67 -0.86
CA LYS A 178 -19.68 -24.22 -0.59
C LYS A 178 -20.20 -23.86 0.81
N ALA A 179 -19.32 -23.79 1.81
CA ALA A 179 -19.68 -23.37 3.15
C ALA A 179 -19.88 -21.85 3.24
N ALA A 180 -19.02 -21.06 2.57
CA ALA A 180 -19.21 -19.62 2.45
C ALA A 180 -20.59 -19.29 1.83
N VAL A 181 -20.96 -19.96 0.74
CA VAL A 181 -22.27 -19.83 0.07
C VAL A 181 -23.44 -20.18 0.98
N LYS A 182 -23.29 -21.16 1.88
CA LYS A 182 -24.32 -21.48 2.87
C LYS A 182 -24.53 -20.34 3.86
N TYR A 183 -23.45 -19.70 4.32
CA TYR A 183 -23.53 -18.53 5.19
C TYR A 183 -24.07 -17.32 4.44
N PHE A 184 -23.73 -17.16 3.17
CA PHE A 184 -24.34 -16.17 2.31
C PHE A 184 -25.87 -16.30 2.22
N LYS A 185 -26.40 -17.49 1.87
CA LYS A 185 -27.86 -17.71 1.81
C LYS A 185 -28.56 -17.41 3.14
N LYS A 186 -27.85 -17.62 4.26
CA LYS A 186 -28.34 -17.23 5.59
C LYS A 186 -28.35 -15.69 5.75
N ALA A 187 -27.30 -15.00 5.33
CA ALA A 187 -27.24 -13.53 5.36
C ALA A 187 -28.33 -12.91 4.48
N GLU A 188 -28.52 -13.42 3.26
CA GLU A 188 -29.60 -13.00 2.35
C GLU A 188 -30.97 -13.14 3.02
N LYS A 189 -31.24 -14.29 3.67
CA LYS A 189 -32.48 -14.49 4.42
C LYS A 189 -32.63 -13.50 5.58
N GLN A 190 -31.56 -13.18 6.30
CA GLN A 190 -31.56 -12.19 7.37
C GLN A 190 -31.88 -10.79 6.83
N VAL A 191 -31.26 -10.38 5.71
CA VAL A 191 -31.54 -9.09 5.04
C VAL A 191 -33.00 -9.02 4.57
N LYS A 192 -33.53 -10.08 3.93
CA LYS A 192 -34.94 -10.15 3.51
C LYS A 192 -35.92 -10.09 4.67
N GLN A 193 -35.50 -10.44 5.88
CA GLN A 193 -36.28 -10.32 7.11
C GLN A 193 -36.19 -8.92 7.75
N GLY A 194 -35.52 -7.96 7.10
CA GLY A 194 -35.27 -6.63 7.64
C GLY A 194 -34.16 -6.58 8.69
N ILE A 195 -33.38 -7.66 8.85
CA ILE A 195 -32.19 -7.67 9.71
C ILE A 195 -31.05 -7.06 8.90
N VAL A 196 -30.96 -5.75 8.96
CA VAL A 196 -29.92 -4.97 8.28
C VAL A 196 -28.76 -4.74 9.26
N PRO A 197 -27.48 -4.87 8.84
CA PRO A 197 -26.36 -4.50 9.70
C PRO A 197 -26.33 -2.98 9.88
N ASP A 198 -26.18 -2.52 11.12
CA ASP A 198 -26.09 -1.09 11.44
C ASP A 198 -24.91 -0.36 10.76
N LYS A 199 -23.86 -1.09 10.34
CA LYS A 199 -22.65 -0.55 9.70
C LYS A 199 -22.11 -1.49 8.60
N ASN A 200 -21.80 -0.91 7.43
CA ASN A 200 -21.15 -1.47 6.25
C ASN A 200 -21.91 -2.50 5.37
N HIS A 201 -22.95 -2.04 4.67
CA HIS A 201 -23.47 -2.74 3.47
C HIS A 201 -22.40 -2.97 2.38
N LEU A 202 -21.40 -2.09 2.31
CA LEU A 202 -20.34 -2.16 1.30
C LEU A 202 -19.41 -3.35 1.54
N ASP A 203 -19.12 -3.70 2.80
CA ASP A 203 -18.33 -4.91 3.12
C ASP A 203 -19.06 -6.17 2.69
N ILE A 204 -20.39 -6.20 2.88
CA ILE A 204 -21.20 -7.30 2.36
C ILE A 204 -21.05 -7.38 0.85
N PHE A 205 -21.31 -6.30 0.14
CA PHE A 205 -21.18 -6.27 -1.33
C PHE A 205 -19.77 -6.66 -1.80
N HIS A 206 -18.73 -6.23 -1.10
CA HIS A 206 -17.35 -6.57 -1.39
C HIS A 206 -17.10 -8.07 -1.22
N ASN A 207 -17.49 -8.64 -0.09
CA ASN A 207 -17.28 -10.06 0.19
C ASN A 207 -18.12 -10.95 -0.73
N LEU A 208 -19.32 -10.50 -1.12
CA LEU A 208 -20.14 -11.17 -2.14
C LEU A 208 -19.47 -11.15 -3.51
N ARG A 209 -18.95 -10.00 -3.93
CA ARG A 209 -18.17 -9.90 -5.18
C ARG A 209 -17.00 -10.86 -5.16
N GLN A 210 -16.20 -10.86 -4.10
CA GLN A 210 -15.04 -11.75 -4.02
C GLN A 210 -15.47 -13.24 -4.06
N THR A 211 -16.53 -13.60 -3.34
CA THR A 211 -17.06 -14.97 -3.35
C THR A 211 -17.56 -15.37 -4.75
N ALA A 212 -18.23 -14.46 -5.47
CA ALA A 212 -18.67 -14.71 -6.84
C ALA A 212 -17.48 -14.88 -7.80
N GLN A 213 -16.44 -14.06 -7.68
CA GLN A 213 -15.22 -14.17 -8.49
C GLN A 213 -14.54 -15.52 -8.30
N VAL A 214 -14.47 -16.00 -7.05
CA VAL A 214 -13.89 -17.33 -6.80
C VAL A 214 -14.79 -18.44 -7.35
N ALA A 215 -16.11 -18.33 -7.20
CA ALA A 215 -17.03 -19.30 -7.81
C ALA A 215 -16.86 -19.36 -9.35
N ILE A 216 -16.64 -18.21 -10.01
CA ILE A 216 -16.31 -18.14 -11.44
C ILE A 216 -14.99 -18.85 -11.75
N GLN A 217 -13.93 -18.62 -10.95
CA GLN A 217 -12.63 -19.29 -11.10
C GLN A 217 -12.74 -20.81 -10.95
N GLU A 218 -13.58 -21.29 -10.05
CA GLU A 218 -13.88 -22.72 -9.86
C GLU A 218 -14.88 -23.29 -10.88
N LYS A 219 -15.38 -22.46 -11.81
CA LYS A 219 -16.44 -22.81 -12.78
C LYS A 219 -17.78 -23.22 -12.14
N ASP A 220 -18.04 -22.80 -10.89
CA ASP A 220 -19.33 -22.91 -10.22
C ASP A 220 -20.22 -21.70 -10.57
N TYR A 221 -20.64 -21.66 -11.84
CA TYR A 221 -21.42 -20.55 -12.38
C TYR A 221 -22.80 -20.43 -11.73
N GLU A 222 -23.42 -21.54 -11.30
CA GLU A 222 -24.71 -21.52 -10.61
C GLU A 222 -24.61 -20.73 -9.29
N THR A 223 -23.56 -20.98 -8.51
CA THR A 223 -23.27 -20.22 -7.30
C THR A 223 -23.00 -18.75 -7.61
N ALA A 224 -22.16 -18.45 -8.62
CA ALA A 224 -21.84 -17.08 -9.01
C ALA A 224 -23.11 -16.29 -9.40
N LEU A 225 -24.01 -16.92 -10.16
CA LEU A 225 -25.30 -16.35 -10.57
C LEU A 225 -26.25 -16.17 -9.39
N SER A 226 -26.30 -17.13 -8.46
CA SER A 226 -27.07 -16.99 -7.22
C SER A 226 -26.56 -15.81 -6.38
N ILE A 227 -25.25 -15.58 -6.33
CA ILE A 227 -24.66 -14.43 -5.64
C ILE A 227 -25.00 -13.13 -6.36
N ALA A 228 -24.86 -13.08 -7.69
CA ALA A 228 -25.22 -11.93 -8.50
C ALA A 228 -26.70 -11.52 -8.31
N SER A 229 -27.62 -12.48 -8.35
CA SER A 229 -29.05 -12.23 -8.15
C SER A 229 -29.35 -11.69 -6.74
N ALA A 230 -28.69 -12.22 -5.71
CA ALA A 230 -28.88 -11.72 -4.36
C ALA A 230 -28.22 -10.34 -4.16
N MET A 231 -27.07 -10.07 -4.78
CA MET A 231 -26.50 -8.71 -4.88
C MET A 231 -27.50 -7.75 -5.54
N GLU A 232 -28.20 -8.15 -6.61
CA GLU A 232 -29.24 -7.32 -7.25
C GLU A 232 -30.37 -7.01 -6.27
N SER A 233 -30.85 -8.00 -5.52
CA SER A 233 -31.92 -7.79 -4.53
C SER A 233 -31.49 -6.86 -3.39
N MET A 234 -30.19 -6.78 -3.10
CA MET A 234 -29.63 -5.93 -2.06
C MET A 234 -29.37 -4.49 -2.52
N ILE A 235 -29.32 -4.24 -3.82
CA ILE A 235 -28.97 -2.92 -4.37
C ILE A 235 -29.87 -1.83 -3.78
N ASP A 236 -31.16 -2.09 -3.68
CA ASP A 236 -32.15 -1.12 -3.22
C ASP A 236 -32.06 -0.82 -1.71
N PHE A 237 -31.36 -1.68 -0.96
CA PHE A 237 -31.08 -1.49 0.47
C PHE A 237 -29.76 -0.78 0.75
N THR A 238 -28.99 -0.42 -0.28
CA THR A 238 -27.73 0.31 -0.11
C THR A 238 -28.05 1.76 0.24
N PRO A 239 -27.76 2.25 1.46
CA PRO A 239 -28.18 3.59 1.87
C PRO A 239 -27.55 4.66 0.98
N LEU A 240 -28.38 5.59 0.50
CA LEU A 240 -28.03 6.63 -0.46
C LEU A 240 -27.04 7.71 0.08
N SER A 241 -26.67 7.71 1.36
CA SER A 241 -26.15 8.93 1.99
C SER A 241 -25.04 8.79 3.05
N ARG A 242 -24.43 7.61 3.25
CA ARG A 242 -23.31 7.52 4.21
C ARG A 242 -21.94 7.62 3.52
N PRO A 243 -21.06 8.54 3.94
CA PRO A 243 -19.66 8.50 3.55
C PRO A 243 -19.01 7.21 4.08
N LEU A 244 -18.20 6.56 3.25
CA LEU A 244 -17.38 5.40 3.61
C LEU A 244 -16.47 5.68 4.82
N PRO A 245 -16.16 4.68 5.66
CA PRO A 245 -15.06 4.78 6.63
C PRO A 245 -13.70 5.00 5.92
N GLY A 246 -12.73 5.51 6.67
CA GLY A 246 -11.48 6.08 6.15
C GLY A 246 -10.51 5.09 5.49
N THR A 247 -10.05 5.46 4.29
CA THR A 247 -8.74 5.23 3.64
C THR A 247 -8.18 3.82 3.38
N GLU A 248 -8.42 2.79 4.19
CA GLU A 248 -7.84 1.45 3.89
C GLU A 248 -8.71 0.65 2.91
N GLU A 249 -10.02 0.55 3.14
CA GLU A 249 -10.96 -0.18 2.26
C GLU A 249 -11.11 0.47 0.87
N ALA A 250 -10.89 1.78 0.80
CA ALA A 250 -10.91 2.52 -0.45
C ALA A 250 -9.73 2.15 -1.36
N GLN A 251 -8.56 1.75 -0.82
CA GLN A 251 -7.39 1.42 -1.63
C GLN A 251 -7.57 0.09 -2.39
N ASP A 252 -8.05 -0.96 -1.73
CA ASP A 252 -8.36 -2.25 -2.37
C ASP A 252 -9.50 -2.13 -3.41
N MET A 253 -10.49 -1.27 -3.17
CA MET A 253 -11.51 -0.95 -4.17
C MET A 253 -11.00 -0.03 -5.30
N SER A 254 -10.04 0.86 -5.01
CA SER A 254 -9.52 1.85 -5.97
C SER A 254 -8.73 1.24 -7.12
N HIS A 255 -8.12 0.06 -6.91
CA HIS A 255 -7.37 -0.63 -7.97
C HIS A 255 -8.28 -1.06 -9.13
N THR A 256 -9.59 -1.22 -8.92
CA THR A 256 -10.54 -1.48 -10.02
C THR A 256 -11.28 -0.22 -10.49
N VAL A 257 -11.48 0.80 -9.64
CA VAL A 257 -12.16 2.05 -10.01
C VAL A 257 -11.46 3.25 -9.38
N PHE A 258 -10.74 4.04 -10.18
CA PHE A 258 -10.14 5.30 -9.74
C PHE A 258 -11.25 6.30 -9.35
N LEU A 259 -11.51 6.47 -8.05
CA LEU A 259 -12.45 7.46 -7.51
C LEU A 259 -11.79 8.21 -6.35
N ALA A 260 -11.98 9.53 -6.28
CA ALA A 260 -11.53 10.34 -5.16
C ALA A 260 -12.46 10.15 -3.96
N ARG A 261 -11.96 10.41 -2.74
CA ARG A 261 -12.70 10.26 -1.46
C ARG A 261 -14.04 11.02 -1.43
N GLU A 262 -14.15 12.12 -2.17
CA GLU A 262 -15.34 12.98 -2.23
C GLU A 262 -16.46 12.43 -3.14
N ASP A 263 -16.18 11.47 -4.03
CA ASP A 263 -17.14 10.96 -5.02
C ASP A 263 -18.12 9.90 -4.46
N TRP A 264 -17.81 9.34 -3.29
CA TRP A 264 -18.57 8.24 -2.67
C TRP A 264 -19.77 8.70 -1.84
N SER A 265 -19.83 9.98 -1.44
CA SER A 265 -20.94 10.55 -0.66
C SER A 265 -22.15 10.94 -1.51
N GLN A 266 -22.04 10.82 -2.84
CA GLN A 266 -23.08 11.21 -3.79
C GLN A 266 -24.21 10.16 -3.83
N PRO A 267 -25.49 10.56 -3.69
CA PRO A 267 -26.64 9.66 -3.80
C PRO A 267 -26.63 8.88 -5.11
N GLY A 268 -26.67 7.55 -5.02
CA GLY A 268 -26.75 6.63 -6.16
C GLY A 268 -25.40 6.05 -6.63
N THR A 269 -24.25 6.54 -6.14
CA THR A 269 -22.93 6.01 -6.51
C THR A 269 -22.77 4.53 -6.12
N GLY A 270 -23.16 4.16 -4.90
CA GLY A 270 -23.08 2.76 -4.44
C GLY A 270 -23.90 1.80 -5.30
N ARG A 271 -25.10 2.21 -5.71
CA ARG A 271 -25.99 1.45 -6.60
C ARG A 271 -25.38 1.21 -7.97
N SER A 272 -24.80 2.23 -8.58
CA SER A 272 -24.10 2.10 -9.87
C SER A 272 -22.89 1.15 -9.79
N ILE A 273 -22.10 1.25 -8.73
CA ILE A 273 -20.91 0.39 -8.53
C ILE A 273 -21.34 -1.07 -8.34
N ALA A 274 -22.36 -1.33 -7.53
CA ALA A 274 -22.94 -2.66 -7.37
C ALA A 274 -23.41 -3.23 -8.71
N LYS A 275 -24.15 -2.47 -9.52
CA LYS A 275 -24.59 -2.91 -10.86
C LYS A 275 -23.43 -3.23 -11.79
N ILE A 276 -22.34 -2.45 -11.78
CA ILE A 276 -21.14 -2.76 -12.57
C ILE A 276 -20.53 -4.11 -12.16
N TYR A 277 -20.45 -4.39 -10.86
CA TYR A 277 -19.92 -5.68 -10.39
C TYR A 277 -20.81 -6.85 -10.81
N ILE A 278 -22.13 -6.69 -10.72
CA ILE A 278 -23.08 -7.72 -11.14
C ILE A 278 -23.01 -7.93 -12.66
N LEU A 279 -22.90 -6.84 -13.44
CA LEU A 279 -22.73 -6.90 -14.89
C LEU A 279 -21.46 -7.67 -15.26
N ARG A 280 -20.36 -7.47 -14.53
CA ARG A 280 -19.12 -8.24 -14.72
C ARG A 280 -19.32 -9.72 -14.42
N ILE A 281 -20.01 -10.08 -13.34
CA ILE A 281 -20.33 -11.48 -13.02
C ILE A 281 -21.17 -12.11 -14.14
N TYR A 282 -22.21 -11.44 -14.62
CA TYR A 282 -23.03 -11.93 -15.73
C TYR A 282 -22.24 -12.04 -17.04
N SER A 283 -21.33 -11.11 -17.28
CA SER A 283 -20.43 -11.14 -18.44
C SER A 283 -19.50 -12.37 -18.40
N GLU A 284 -18.83 -12.58 -17.27
CA GLU A 284 -17.90 -13.71 -17.08
C GLU A 284 -18.60 -15.07 -17.04
N THR A 285 -19.89 -15.12 -16.68
CA THR A 285 -20.72 -16.34 -16.70
C THR A 285 -21.45 -16.58 -18.03
N GLY A 286 -21.40 -15.62 -18.97
CA GLY A 286 -22.04 -15.74 -20.29
C GLY A 286 -23.54 -15.40 -20.33
N GLU A 287 -24.09 -14.78 -19.29
CA GLU A 287 -25.50 -14.39 -19.18
C GLU A 287 -25.83 -13.11 -19.98
N LYS A 288 -25.78 -13.24 -21.32
CA LYS A 288 -25.89 -12.11 -22.26
C LYS A 288 -27.11 -11.20 -22.03
N ASN A 289 -28.27 -11.78 -21.78
CA ASN A 289 -29.50 -11.01 -21.58
C ASN A 289 -29.46 -10.16 -20.31
N GLN A 290 -28.84 -10.68 -19.24
CA GLN A 290 -28.71 -9.95 -17.98
C GLN A 290 -27.70 -8.81 -18.09
N VAL A 291 -26.60 -9.04 -18.83
CA VAL A 291 -25.63 -7.98 -19.16
C VAL A 291 -26.31 -6.83 -19.87
N LEU A 292 -27.08 -7.10 -20.95
CA LEU A 292 -27.79 -6.07 -21.70
C LEU A 292 -28.85 -5.35 -20.85
N ARG A 293 -29.62 -6.07 -20.04
CA ARG A 293 -30.61 -5.48 -19.12
C ARG A 293 -29.96 -4.51 -18.15
N LEU A 294 -28.95 -4.97 -17.41
CA LEU A 294 -28.24 -4.13 -16.44
C LEU A 294 -27.54 -2.96 -17.12
N TYR A 295 -26.95 -3.19 -18.29
CA TYR A 295 -26.34 -2.13 -19.09
C TYR A 295 -27.35 -1.02 -19.40
N HIS A 296 -28.53 -1.36 -19.92
CA HIS A 296 -29.55 -0.36 -20.24
C HIS A 296 -30.08 0.36 -19.00
N GLU A 297 -30.27 -0.34 -17.87
CA GLU A 297 -30.65 0.30 -16.61
C GLU A 297 -29.58 1.28 -16.12
N LEU A 298 -28.31 0.86 -16.17
CA LEU A 298 -27.18 1.67 -15.74
C LEU A 298 -27.06 2.92 -16.62
N MET A 299 -27.18 2.77 -17.94
CA MET A 299 -27.18 3.89 -18.88
C MET A 299 -28.35 4.84 -18.66
N LYS A 300 -29.55 4.32 -18.33
CA LYS A 300 -30.71 5.15 -18.00
C LYS A 300 -30.49 5.93 -16.70
N GLU A 301 -30.02 5.28 -15.63
CA GLU A 301 -29.69 5.94 -14.37
C GLU A 301 -28.61 7.01 -14.55
N TRP A 302 -27.59 6.70 -15.36
CA TRP A 302 -26.50 7.63 -15.67
C TRP A 302 -26.96 8.78 -16.54
N HIS A 303 -27.84 8.55 -17.50
CA HIS A 303 -28.41 9.61 -18.32
C HIS A 303 -29.24 10.59 -17.48
N GLU A 304 -30.04 10.08 -16.54
CA GLU A 304 -30.80 10.91 -15.59
C GLU A 304 -29.89 11.63 -14.60
N ALA A 305 -28.83 10.98 -14.11
CA ALA A 305 -27.82 11.64 -13.28
C ALA A 305 -27.08 12.75 -14.05
N LEU A 306 -26.69 12.52 -15.30
CA LEU A 306 -26.04 13.51 -16.15
C LEU A 306 -26.92 14.75 -16.40
N LYS A 307 -28.22 14.56 -16.60
CA LYS A 307 -29.19 15.67 -16.64
C LYS A 307 -29.21 16.47 -15.33
N ALA A 308 -28.93 15.82 -14.20
CA ALA A 308 -29.05 16.39 -12.85
C ALA A 308 -27.82 17.21 -12.36
N ARG A 309 -26.83 17.55 -13.22
CA ARG A 309 -25.55 18.26 -12.92
C ARG A 309 -24.40 17.38 -12.41
N TYR A 310 -23.89 16.45 -13.21
CA TYR A 310 -22.56 15.86 -12.93
C TYR A 310 -21.48 16.44 -13.85
N SER A 311 -20.47 17.08 -13.24
CA SER A 311 -19.24 17.55 -13.88
C SER A 311 -17.99 17.00 -13.16
N GLY A 312 -17.95 15.69 -12.88
CA GLY A 312 -16.92 15.06 -12.05
C GLY A 312 -16.12 13.94 -12.75
N LYS A 313 -14.84 13.81 -12.38
CA LYS A 313 -13.87 12.80 -12.86
C LYS A 313 -14.29 11.35 -12.58
N SER A 314 -15.16 11.13 -11.60
CA SER A 314 -15.67 9.81 -11.21
C SER A 314 -16.53 9.12 -12.25
N PHE A 315 -17.07 9.87 -13.22
CA PHE A 315 -17.89 9.30 -14.29
C PHE A 315 -17.04 8.57 -15.34
N GLU A 316 -15.84 9.07 -15.63
CA GLU A 316 -14.95 8.55 -16.69
C GLU A 316 -14.39 7.16 -16.36
N SER A 317 -14.05 6.90 -15.09
CA SER A 317 -13.55 5.60 -14.64
C SER A 317 -14.63 4.50 -14.68
N ARG A 318 -15.89 4.88 -14.46
CA ARG A 318 -17.04 3.96 -14.53
C ARG A 318 -17.35 3.53 -15.97
N LEU A 319 -17.32 4.46 -16.93
CA LEU A 319 -17.51 4.14 -18.36
C LEU A 319 -16.45 3.16 -18.88
N THR A 320 -15.20 3.32 -18.43
CA THR A 320 -14.10 2.43 -18.83
C THR A 320 -14.33 1.01 -18.31
N SER A 321 -14.70 0.88 -17.03
CA SER A 321 -14.98 -0.42 -16.41
C SER A 321 -16.19 -1.11 -17.05
N LEU A 322 -17.21 -0.33 -17.44
CA LEU A 322 -18.39 -0.83 -18.15
C LEU A 322 -18.04 -1.33 -19.56
N ALA A 323 -17.25 -0.56 -20.32
CA ALA A 323 -16.82 -0.96 -21.65
C ALA A 323 -15.98 -2.24 -21.62
N GLU A 324 -15.09 -2.39 -20.63
CA GLU A 324 -14.31 -3.60 -20.42
C GLU A 324 -15.20 -4.82 -20.09
N ALA A 325 -16.18 -4.64 -19.20
CA ALA A 325 -17.10 -5.71 -18.84
C ALA A 325 -17.98 -6.15 -20.03
N LEU A 326 -18.43 -5.23 -20.87
CA LEU A 326 -19.18 -5.53 -22.10
C LEU A 326 -18.31 -6.24 -23.13
N TYR A 327 -17.09 -5.75 -23.35
CA TYR A 327 -16.15 -6.36 -24.27
C TYR A 327 -15.83 -7.82 -23.86
N THR A 328 -15.57 -8.05 -22.58
CA THR A 328 -15.33 -9.39 -22.01
C THR A 328 -16.54 -10.32 -22.22
N GLY A 329 -17.75 -9.76 -22.21
CA GLY A 329 -19.00 -10.51 -22.41
C GLY A 329 -19.34 -10.79 -23.87
N GLY A 330 -18.46 -10.38 -24.80
CA GLY A 330 -18.67 -10.51 -26.25
C GLY A 330 -19.56 -9.43 -26.87
N PHE A 331 -19.81 -8.32 -26.16
CA PHE A 331 -20.60 -7.17 -26.61
C PHE A 331 -19.70 -6.07 -27.17
N GLN A 332 -19.00 -6.39 -28.27
CA GLN A 332 -17.99 -5.52 -28.84
C GLN A 332 -18.59 -4.23 -29.39
N GLU A 333 -19.76 -4.30 -30.04
CA GLU A 333 -20.42 -3.12 -30.62
C GLU A 333 -20.94 -2.16 -29.54
N GLU A 334 -21.51 -2.67 -28.46
CA GLU A 334 -22.00 -1.87 -27.33
C GLU A 334 -20.84 -1.26 -26.53
N ALA A 335 -19.76 -2.03 -26.32
CA ALA A 335 -18.54 -1.49 -25.74
C ALA A 335 -17.97 -0.35 -26.60
N LEU A 336 -17.94 -0.52 -27.93
CA LEU A 336 -17.52 0.50 -28.88
C LEU A 336 -18.46 1.71 -28.89
N ASP A 337 -19.78 1.50 -28.81
CA ASP A 337 -20.76 2.58 -28.77
C ASP A 337 -20.57 3.43 -27.51
N ILE A 338 -20.38 2.84 -26.33
CA ILE A 338 -20.06 3.57 -25.10
C ILE A 338 -18.81 4.41 -25.29
N ILE A 339 -17.73 3.81 -25.79
CA ILE A 339 -16.45 4.48 -26.07
C ILE A 339 -16.65 5.67 -27.02
N ASN A 340 -17.50 5.50 -28.04
CA ASN A 340 -17.81 6.53 -29.02
C ASN A 340 -18.77 7.61 -28.49
N GLN A 341 -19.56 7.29 -27.45
CA GLN A 341 -20.44 8.23 -26.78
C GLN A 341 -19.71 9.08 -25.73
N ILE A 342 -18.64 8.59 -25.09
CA ILE A 342 -17.87 9.37 -24.09
C ILE A 342 -17.55 10.80 -24.57
N PRO A 343 -17.05 11.03 -25.80
CA PRO A 343 -16.78 12.39 -26.28
C PRO A 343 -18.04 13.21 -26.59
N LYS A 344 -19.16 12.56 -26.93
CA LYS A 344 -20.43 13.20 -27.30
C LYS A 344 -21.26 13.59 -26.09
N THR A 345 -21.12 12.86 -24.98
CA THR A 345 -21.84 13.07 -23.73
C THR A 345 -21.18 14.14 -22.85
N PHE A 346 -19.88 14.43 -23.06
CA PHE A 346 -19.12 15.47 -22.36
C PHE A 346 -18.58 16.61 -23.25
N PRO A 347 -19.40 17.28 -24.08
CA PRO A 347 -18.89 18.33 -24.95
C PRO A 347 -18.59 19.64 -24.21
N PHE A 348 -19.14 19.87 -23.01
CA PHE A 348 -18.94 21.09 -22.21
C PHE A 348 -19.02 20.83 -20.70
N ALA A 349 -17.87 20.86 -20.02
CA ALA A 349 -17.81 20.89 -18.55
C ALA A 349 -16.85 21.99 -18.08
N ILE A 350 -17.10 23.25 -18.48
CA ILE A 350 -16.61 24.45 -17.78
C ILE A 350 -17.70 25.53 -17.91
N HIS A 351 -18.44 25.80 -16.83
CA HIS A 351 -19.22 27.04 -16.70
C HIS A 351 -18.33 28.05 -15.96
N PRO A 352 -18.07 29.27 -16.50
CA PRO A 352 -17.09 30.21 -15.92
C PRO A 352 -17.45 30.84 -14.57
N ASP A 353 -18.65 30.64 -14.03
CA ASP A 353 -19.21 31.50 -12.98
C ASP A 353 -19.50 30.82 -11.62
N SER A 354 -18.97 29.62 -11.38
CA SER A 354 -19.03 29.05 -10.02
C SER A 354 -17.87 29.58 -9.17
N ARG A 355 -18.13 30.62 -8.37
CA ARG A 355 -17.20 31.12 -7.35
C ARG A 355 -16.98 30.03 -6.29
N LEU A 356 -15.89 29.29 -6.43
CA LEU A 356 -15.38 28.39 -5.38
C LEU A 356 -14.60 29.20 -4.33
N ASN A 357 -14.63 28.71 -3.09
CA ASN A 357 -13.87 29.24 -1.95
C ASN A 357 -12.35 29.33 -2.30
N PRO A 358 -11.65 30.43 -1.94
CA PRO A 358 -10.20 30.61 -2.15
C PRO A 358 -9.30 29.44 -1.68
N GLU A 359 -9.65 28.76 -0.59
CA GLU A 359 -8.91 27.60 -0.06
C GLU A 359 -9.03 26.38 -0.98
N THR A 360 -10.23 26.16 -1.54
CA THR A 360 -10.49 25.14 -2.56
C THR A 360 -9.74 25.46 -3.86
N GLN A 361 -9.57 26.75 -4.17
CA GLN A 361 -8.88 27.22 -5.37
C GLN A 361 -7.35 26.96 -5.30
N ILE A 362 -6.74 27.06 -4.12
CA ILE A 362 -5.30 26.83 -3.90
C ILE A 362 -4.96 25.34 -3.94
N ILE A 363 -5.79 24.49 -3.32
CA ILE A 363 -5.60 23.03 -3.30
C ILE A 363 -5.78 22.45 -4.71
N LEU A 364 -6.84 22.84 -5.43
CA LEU A 364 -7.06 22.42 -6.82
C LEU A 364 -5.97 22.95 -7.77
N GLN A 365 -5.43 24.16 -7.58
CA GLN A 365 -4.38 24.68 -8.46
C GLN A 365 -3.04 23.92 -8.34
N SER A 366 -2.74 23.31 -7.18
CA SER A 366 -1.52 22.51 -7.02
C SER A 366 -1.61 21.14 -7.74
N ASP A 367 -2.78 20.50 -7.68
CA ASP A 367 -3.05 19.23 -8.38
C ASP A 367 -3.35 19.40 -9.88
N LEU A 368 -3.96 20.53 -10.26
CA LEU A 368 -4.17 20.91 -11.66
C LEU A 368 -2.86 21.24 -12.38
N ARG A 369 -1.83 21.73 -11.66
CA ARG A 369 -0.47 21.92 -12.22
C ARG A 369 0.26 20.60 -12.47
N ARG A 370 0.06 19.57 -11.62
CA ARG A 370 0.71 18.26 -11.80
C ARG A 370 0.10 17.40 -12.90
N TYR A 371 -1.22 17.48 -13.13
CA TYR A 371 -1.90 16.65 -14.11
C TYR A 371 -2.91 17.43 -14.95
N ASN A 372 -2.41 18.30 -15.82
CA ASN A 372 -3.23 19.17 -16.69
C ASN A 372 -4.30 18.38 -17.51
N PHE A 373 -5.50 18.19 -16.93
CA PHE A 373 -6.61 17.34 -17.43
C PHE A 373 -7.68 18.15 -18.18
N GLN A 374 -7.46 19.45 -18.43
CA GLN A 374 -8.45 20.34 -19.04
C GLN A 374 -8.68 20.15 -20.56
N ARG A 375 -8.31 19.01 -21.16
CA ARG A 375 -8.41 18.82 -22.62
C ARG A 375 -9.06 17.47 -22.97
N PRO A 376 -10.27 17.45 -23.55
CA PRO A 376 -10.94 16.24 -24.08
C PRO A 376 -10.05 15.40 -25.02
N LYS A 377 -9.08 16.03 -25.68
CA LYS A 377 -8.07 15.40 -26.54
C LYS A 377 -7.11 14.43 -25.80
N ARG A 378 -6.92 14.58 -24.48
CA ARG A 378 -6.02 13.73 -23.66
C ARG A 378 -6.71 12.45 -23.18
N ILE A 379 -8.03 12.45 -23.03
CA ILE A 379 -8.83 11.25 -22.68
C ILE A 379 -8.95 10.32 -23.89
N LYS A 380 -9.23 10.88 -25.08
CA LYS A 380 -9.13 10.12 -26.36
C LYS A 380 -7.79 9.41 -26.47
N ARG A 381 -6.70 10.08 -26.06
CA ARG A 381 -5.34 9.54 -26.08
C ARG A 381 -5.15 8.36 -25.11
N ILE A 382 -5.68 8.39 -23.90
CA ILE A 382 -5.52 7.30 -22.92
C ILE A 382 -6.35 6.07 -23.32
N ILE A 383 -7.59 6.29 -23.77
CA ILE A 383 -8.49 5.21 -24.21
C ILE A 383 -7.95 4.56 -25.49
N ALA A 384 -7.49 5.36 -26.47
CA ALA A 384 -6.82 4.87 -27.67
C ALA A 384 -5.60 4.00 -27.34
N LEU A 385 -4.75 4.45 -26.41
CA LEU A 385 -3.54 3.74 -26.02
C LEU A 385 -3.85 2.43 -25.27
N ARG A 386 -4.87 2.43 -24.38
CA ARG A 386 -5.29 1.20 -23.69
C ARG A 386 -5.93 0.19 -24.63
N ILE A 387 -6.75 0.65 -25.58
CA ILE A 387 -7.36 -0.23 -26.59
C ILE A 387 -6.30 -0.77 -27.54
N ALA A 388 -5.36 0.05 -28.00
CA ALA A 388 -4.24 -0.42 -28.82
C ALA A 388 -3.33 -1.42 -28.09
N ALA A 389 -3.25 -1.35 -26.75
CA ALA A 389 -2.53 -2.32 -25.93
C ALA A 389 -3.33 -3.62 -25.69
N LEU A 390 -4.65 -3.51 -25.50
CA LEU A 390 -5.59 -4.61 -25.22
C LEU A 390 -6.02 -5.38 -26.48
N MET A 391 -5.95 -4.75 -27.65
CA MET A 391 -6.21 -5.40 -28.93
C MET A 391 -5.12 -6.46 -29.17
N GLY A 392 -5.52 -7.72 -28.98
CA GLY A 392 -4.71 -8.91 -29.19
C GLY A 392 -4.29 -9.11 -30.66
N PRO A 393 -3.71 -10.28 -31.00
CA PRO A 393 -3.01 -10.55 -32.27
C PRO A 393 -3.88 -10.46 -33.55
N GLU A 394 -5.18 -10.23 -33.44
CA GLU A 394 -6.12 -10.32 -34.56
C GLU A 394 -6.25 -9.03 -35.39
N MET A 395 -5.77 -7.90 -34.88
CA MET A 395 -5.79 -6.62 -35.61
C MET A 395 -4.38 -6.32 -36.16
N ASN A 396 -4.23 -6.26 -37.50
CA ASN A 396 -2.93 -6.04 -38.12
C ASN A 396 -2.46 -4.56 -37.96
N GLU A 397 -1.15 -4.32 -38.11
CA GLU A 397 -0.56 -2.99 -37.89
C GLU A 397 -1.15 -1.93 -38.83
N GLU A 398 -1.55 -2.31 -40.05
CA GLU A 398 -2.18 -1.43 -41.03
C GLU A 398 -3.56 -0.94 -40.61
N GLN A 399 -4.38 -1.81 -40.01
CA GLN A 399 -5.69 -1.44 -39.47
C GLN A 399 -5.57 -0.45 -38.31
N THR A 400 -4.58 -0.66 -37.43
CA THR A 400 -4.27 0.27 -36.34
C THR A 400 -3.81 1.63 -36.89
N LEU A 401 -2.94 1.64 -37.90
CA LEU A 401 -2.48 2.87 -38.56
C LEU A 401 -3.58 3.60 -39.34
N SER A 402 -4.49 2.87 -39.97
CA SER A 402 -5.67 3.42 -40.65
C SER A 402 -6.57 4.16 -39.65
N TRP A 403 -6.78 3.59 -38.47
CA TRP A 403 -7.53 4.21 -37.39
C TRP A 403 -6.86 5.48 -36.84
N ILE A 404 -5.54 5.48 -36.68
CA ILE A 404 -4.78 6.66 -36.22
C ILE A 404 -4.81 7.78 -37.29
N LYS A 405 -4.90 7.45 -38.59
CA LYS A 405 -4.87 8.42 -39.71
C LYS A 405 -6.15 9.24 -39.86
N THR A 406 -7.32 8.73 -39.47
CA THR A 406 -8.62 9.32 -39.86
C THR A 406 -9.09 10.52 -39.02
N GLY A 407 -8.38 10.92 -37.95
CA GLY A 407 -8.88 11.95 -37.02
C GLY A 407 -8.02 13.19 -36.76
N THR A 408 -6.81 13.28 -37.35
CA THR A 408 -5.57 13.90 -36.83
C THR A 408 -5.07 15.32 -37.12
N ASP A 409 -4.75 16.14 -36.11
CA ASP A 409 -3.63 17.11 -36.21
C ASP A 409 -2.27 16.36 -36.33
N PRO A 410 -1.35 16.74 -37.26
CA PRO A 410 -0.06 16.07 -37.46
C PRO A 410 0.81 15.90 -36.21
N SER A 411 0.74 16.84 -35.26
CA SER A 411 1.47 16.77 -33.99
C SER A 411 0.94 15.67 -33.06
N TRP A 412 -0.38 15.44 -33.05
CA TRP A 412 -1.02 14.36 -32.27
C TRP A 412 -0.78 12.99 -32.87
N TYR A 413 -0.84 12.90 -34.20
CA TYR A 413 -0.59 11.67 -34.93
C TYR A 413 0.79 11.11 -34.58
N ARG A 414 1.81 11.97 -34.54
CA ARG A 414 3.19 11.60 -34.20
C ARG A 414 3.34 11.14 -32.75
N ASP A 415 2.80 11.89 -31.80
CA ASP A 415 2.93 11.61 -30.36
C ASP A 415 2.15 10.34 -29.93
N LEU A 416 1.03 10.05 -30.61
CA LEU A 416 0.28 8.80 -30.43
C LEU A 416 1.05 7.61 -31.01
N LEU A 417 1.66 7.76 -32.19
CA LEU A 417 2.51 6.73 -32.80
C LEU A 417 3.72 6.39 -31.92
N ILE A 418 4.41 7.39 -31.35
CA ILE A 418 5.53 7.17 -30.43
C ILE A 418 5.10 6.28 -29.26
N ARG A 419 3.98 6.61 -28.62
CA ARG A 419 3.51 5.85 -27.45
C ARG A 419 2.99 4.46 -27.80
N ALA A 420 2.28 4.33 -28.93
CA ALA A 420 1.87 3.02 -29.42
C ALA A 420 3.09 2.13 -29.71
N THR A 421 4.17 2.72 -30.24
CA THR A 421 5.45 2.03 -30.44
C THR A 421 6.07 1.58 -29.12
N GLU A 422 6.22 2.51 -28.16
CA GLU A 422 6.77 2.21 -26.83
C GLU A 422 5.98 1.07 -26.14
N THR A 423 4.65 1.15 -26.11
CA THR A 423 3.80 0.14 -25.47
C THR A 423 3.87 -1.22 -26.17
N ARG A 424 3.99 -1.28 -27.50
CA ARG A 424 4.15 -2.56 -28.21
C ARG A 424 5.51 -3.19 -27.94
N LEU A 425 6.57 -2.38 -27.96
CA LEU A 425 7.93 -2.86 -27.68
C LEU A 425 8.07 -3.31 -26.21
N GLU A 426 7.51 -2.57 -25.25
CA GLU A 426 7.43 -2.99 -23.84
C GLU A 426 6.67 -4.32 -23.67
N ALA A 427 5.72 -4.62 -24.57
CA ALA A 427 4.99 -5.89 -24.61
C ALA A 427 5.71 -7.00 -25.44
N GLY A 428 6.95 -6.78 -25.88
CA GLY A 428 7.73 -7.74 -26.68
C GLY A 428 7.21 -7.95 -28.10
N LYS A 429 6.45 -6.99 -28.65
CA LYS A 429 5.83 -7.10 -29.98
C LYS A 429 6.62 -6.31 -31.03
N ASN A 430 6.54 -6.76 -32.29
CA ASN A 430 7.08 -6.01 -33.43
C ASN A 430 6.41 -4.62 -33.52
N ALA A 431 7.21 -3.61 -33.84
CA ALA A 431 6.80 -2.22 -34.02
C ALA A 431 7.52 -1.53 -35.20
N GLU A 432 8.13 -2.31 -36.11
CA GLU A 432 8.91 -1.78 -37.25
C GLU A 432 8.10 -0.86 -38.16
N LEU A 433 6.82 -1.16 -38.39
CA LEU A 433 5.95 -0.31 -39.18
C LEU A 433 5.68 1.05 -38.51
N PHE A 434 5.56 1.05 -37.17
CA PHE A 434 5.40 2.29 -36.40
C PHE A 434 6.70 3.12 -36.39
N LEU A 435 7.87 2.48 -36.24
CA LEU A 435 9.18 3.12 -36.31
C LEU A 435 9.45 3.72 -37.70
N SER A 436 9.14 2.98 -38.77
CA SER A 436 9.24 3.46 -40.15
C SER A 436 8.33 4.68 -40.37
N ARG A 437 7.10 4.65 -39.85
CA ARG A 437 6.16 5.77 -39.96
C ARG A 437 6.61 7.00 -39.17
N LEU A 438 7.21 6.80 -38.01
CA LEU A 438 7.80 7.90 -37.23
C LEU A 438 8.92 8.60 -37.99
N ASN A 439 9.79 7.83 -38.65
CA ASN A 439 10.86 8.35 -39.50
C ASN A 439 10.31 9.15 -40.70
N GLU A 440 9.25 8.67 -41.35
CA GLU A 440 8.60 9.40 -42.46
C GLU A 440 7.99 10.73 -42.01
N ILE A 441 7.30 10.75 -40.87
CA ILE A 441 6.70 11.97 -40.31
C ILE A 441 7.78 12.99 -39.96
N GLN A 442 8.90 12.52 -39.38
CA GLN A 442 10.02 13.38 -39.01
C GLN A 442 10.71 13.99 -40.23
N LYS A 443 10.83 13.25 -41.34
CA LYS A 443 11.36 13.79 -42.61
C LYS A 443 10.42 14.83 -43.23
N LYS A 444 9.10 14.64 -43.13
CA LYS A 444 8.10 15.47 -43.81
C LYS A 444 7.83 16.81 -43.12
N HIS A 445 8.08 16.91 -41.82
CA HIS A 445 7.75 18.11 -41.05
C HIS A 445 8.95 18.65 -40.27
N HIS A 446 9.46 19.80 -40.70
CA HIS A 446 10.45 20.58 -39.94
C HIS A 446 9.74 21.35 -38.81
N TYR A 447 9.49 20.68 -37.69
CA TYR A 447 8.91 21.32 -36.50
C TYR A 447 9.95 22.17 -35.75
N LYS A 448 9.56 23.36 -35.29
CA LYS A 448 10.44 24.36 -34.64
C LYS A 448 10.46 24.34 -33.08
N GLU A 449 9.65 23.53 -32.39
CA GLU A 449 9.64 23.41 -30.91
C GLU A 449 9.07 22.06 -30.41
N PRO A 450 9.36 21.61 -29.16
CA PRO A 450 10.67 21.44 -28.53
C PRO A 450 11.19 20.02 -28.84
N ALA A 451 12.14 19.92 -29.77
CA ALA A 451 12.64 18.64 -30.28
C ALA A 451 13.30 17.74 -29.20
N ALA A 452 13.67 18.29 -28.03
CA ALA A 452 14.34 17.56 -26.96
C ALA A 452 13.48 16.42 -26.38
N LEU A 453 12.19 16.68 -26.06
CA LEU A 453 11.33 15.64 -25.49
C LEU A 453 10.99 14.55 -26.50
N GLU A 454 10.90 14.92 -27.78
CA GLU A 454 10.59 13.98 -28.86
C GLU A 454 11.78 13.08 -29.19
N ASN A 455 12.97 13.66 -29.35
CA ASN A 455 14.19 12.89 -29.64
C ASN A 455 14.51 11.92 -28.50
N ARG A 456 14.25 12.31 -27.25
CA ARG A 456 14.31 11.42 -26.08
C ARG A 456 13.43 10.17 -26.22
N ARG A 457 12.18 10.33 -26.65
CA ARG A 457 11.27 9.19 -26.83
C ARG A 457 11.64 8.32 -28.03
N ILE A 458 12.19 8.92 -29.08
CA ILE A 458 12.73 8.15 -30.21
C ILE A 458 13.90 7.28 -29.74
N ILE A 459 14.83 7.86 -28.96
CA ILE A 459 15.95 7.11 -28.38
C ILE A 459 15.43 5.97 -27.49
N ARG A 460 14.43 6.22 -26.64
CA ARG A 460 13.80 5.19 -25.82
C ARG A 460 13.17 4.07 -26.65
N ALA A 461 12.42 4.42 -27.70
CA ALA A 461 11.81 3.44 -28.60
C ALA A 461 12.88 2.59 -29.33
N LEU A 462 14.00 3.18 -29.75
CA LEU A 462 15.10 2.44 -30.34
C LEU A 462 15.76 1.47 -29.35
N LEU A 463 15.95 1.89 -28.09
CA LEU A 463 16.46 1.01 -27.03
C LEU A 463 15.49 -0.14 -26.70
N LEU A 464 14.18 0.11 -26.71
CA LEU A 464 13.16 -0.92 -26.48
C LEU A 464 13.05 -1.91 -27.66
N ALA A 465 13.50 -1.51 -28.85
CA ALA A 465 13.55 -2.36 -30.05
C ALA A 465 14.90 -3.07 -30.24
N ASP A 466 15.78 -3.06 -29.23
CA ASP A 466 17.15 -3.61 -29.27
C ASP A 466 18.01 -3.03 -30.43
N ARG A 467 17.76 -1.78 -30.84
CA ARG A 467 18.51 -1.04 -31.88
C ARG A 467 19.55 -0.11 -31.26
N GLU A 468 20.43 -0.67 -30.44
CA GLU A 468 21.39 0.08 -29.60
C GLU A 468 22.31 1.02 -30.40
N ALA A 469 22.84 0.58 -31.54
CA ALA A 469 23.74 1.39 -32.35
C ALA A 469 23.07 2.68 -32.89
N GLU A 470 21.79 2.59 -33.25
CA GLU A 470 21.01 3.75 -33.70
C GLU A 470 20.63 4.66 -32.54
N ALA A 471 20.25 4.07 -31.40
CA ALA A 471 19.99 4.82 -30.17
C ALA A 471 21.24 5.59 -29.72
N GLN A 472 22.43 4.98 -29.78
CA GLN A 472 23.71 5.64 -29.45
C GLN A 472 24.06 6.75 -30.43
N THR A 473 23.79 6.56 -31.73
CA THR A 473 24.00 7.60 -32.74
C THR A 473 23.09 8.81 -32.47
N LYS A 474 21.80 8.55 -32.21
CA LYS A 474 20.84 9.60 -31.86
C LYS A 474 21.15 10.26 -30.52
N LEU A 475 21.66 9.51 -29.55
CA LEU A 475 22.14 10.05 -28.28
C LEU A 475 23.28 11.03 -28.51
N LYS A 476 24.30 10.67 -29.29
CA LYS A 476 25.43 11.56 -29.61
C LYS A 476 24.97 12.85 -30.28
N GLU A 477 24.07 12.74 -31.27
CA GLU A 477 23.45 13.91 -31.90
C GLU A 477 22.74 14.80 -30.88
N GLU A 478 21.99 14.20 -29.95
CA GLU A 478 21.21 14.93 -28.97
C GLU A 478 22.07 15.60 -27.91
N MET A 479 23.12 14.93 -27.42
CA MET A 479 24.10 15.50 -26.52
C MET A 479 24.80 16.71 -27.15
N GLN A 480 25.21 16.62 -28.42
CA GLN A 480 25.79 17.76 -29.14
C GLN A 480 24.83 18.94 -29.25
N LYS A 481 23.52 18.70 -29.42
CA LYS A 481 22.53 19.78 -29.46
C LYS A 481 22.35 20.44 -28.09
N ILE A 482 22.33 19.65 -27.00
CA ILE A 482 22.28 20.16 -25.63
C ILE A 482 23.53 21.00 -25.33
N GLU A 483 24.71 20.51 -25.69
CA GLU A 483 25.99 21.23 -25.51
C GLU A 483 26.01 22.57 -26.23
N LYS A 484 25.51 22.60 -27.48
CA LYS A 484 25.36 23.83 -28.28
C LYS A 484 24.27 24.77 -27.76
N GLY A 485 23.53 24.41 -26.72
CA GLY A 485 22.48 25.24 -26.12
C GLY A 485 21.23 25.38 -26.99
N LEU A 486 20.99 24.48 -27.94
CA LEU A 486 19.90 24.60 -28.92
C LEU A 486 18.50 24.48 -28.31
N TYR A 487 18.39 24.08 -27.05
CA TYR A 487 17.11 23.88 -26.36
C TYR A 487 16.73 25.00 -25.39
N GLY A 488 17.51 26.08 -25.31
CA GLY A 488 17.20 27.27 -24.50
C GLY A 488 16.93 27.01 -23.01
N SER A 489 17.19 25.79 -22.54
CA SER A 489 16.87 25.26 -21.21
C SER A 489 18.15 24.86 -20.50
N ASP A 490 18.06 24.69 -19.18
CA ASP A 490 19.16 24.23 -18.33
C ASP A 490 19.77 22.94 -18.89
N LYS A 491 21.05 23.01 -19.28
CA LYS A 491 21.78 21.88 -19.89
C LYS A 491 21.84 20.69 -18.92
N ALA A 492 21.95 20.94 -17.62
CA ALA A 492 21.95 19.90 -16.61
C ALA A 492 20.59 19.18 -16.57
N GLU A 493 19.48 19.92 -16.60
CA GLU A 493 18.12 19.34 -16.68
C GLU A 493 17.97 18.45 -17.91
N GLN A 494 18.46 18.93 -19.06
CA GLN A 494 18.33 18.22 -20.31
C GLN A 494 19.18 16.94 -20.36
N LEU A 495 20.37 16.94 -19.76
CA LEU A 495 21.20 15.74 -19.63
C LEU A 495 20.64 14.78 -18.58
N ALA A 496 20.16 15.26 -17.45
CA ALA A 496 19.54 14.43 -16.41
C ALA A 496 18.31 13.67 -16.94
N ALA A 497 17.45 14.35 -17.70
CA ALA A 497 16.31 13.72 -18.36
C ALA A 497 16.73 12.69 -19.43
N LEU A 498 17.89 12.86 -20.06
CA LEU A 498 18.44 11.94 -21.04
C LEU A 498 19.04 10.70 -20.37
N ALA A 499 19.80 10.87 -19.29
CA ALA A 499 20.36 9.77 -18.51
C ALA A 499 19.28 8.82 -17.98
N ARG A 500 18.14 9.37 -17.54
CA ARG A 500 16.99 8.60 -17.07
C ARG A 500 16.46 7.59 -18.10
N ILE A 501 16.62 7.86 -19.40
CA ILE A 501 16.17 6.97 -20.48
C ILE A 501 17.13 5.79 -20.65
N PHE A 502 18.42 6.02 -20.47
CA PHE A 502 19.46 4.99 -20.66
C PHE A 502 19.58 4.05 -19.47
N VAL A 503 19.16 4.48 -18.28
CA VAL A 503 19.45 3.75 -17.05
C VAL A 503 18.93 2.31 -16.99
N GLU A 504 17.87 2.00 -17.73
CA GLU A 504 17.28 0.65 -17.77
C GLU A 504 17.98 -0.30 -18.76
N LYS A 505 18.79 0.22 -19.69
CA LYS A 505 19.32 -0.55 -20.84
C LYS A 505 20.82 -0.41 -21.05
N ASP A 506 21.41 0.72 -20.69
CA ASP A 506 22.84 1.00 -20.83
C ASP A 506 23.27 1.91 -19.66
N SER A 507 23.61 1.27 -18.56
CA SER A 507 24.03 1.91 -17.30
C SER A 507 25.29 2.75 -17.48
N ILE A 508 26.23 2.32 -18.33
CA ILE A 508 27.50 3.01 -18.60
C ILE A 508 27.24 4.36 -19.28
N SER A 509 26.38 4.39 -20.29
CA SER A 509 26.00 5.65 -20.95
C SER A 509 25.21 6.56 -20.01
N ALA A 510 24.28 6.00 -19.23
CA ALA A 510 23.52 6.77 -18.24
C ALA A 510 24.44 7.41 -17.18
N GLU A 511 25.43 6.68 -16.67
CA GLU A 511 26.43 7.17 -15.72
C GLU A 511 27.25 8.33 -16.32
N LYS A 512 27.78 8.17 -17.53
CA LYS A 512 28.53 9.23 -18.23
C LYS A 512 27.69 10.48 -18.45
N ILE A 513 26.42 10.34 -18.80
CA ILE A 513 25.51 11.47 -18.99
C ILE A 513 25.24 12.16 -17.65
N LEU A 514 25.07 11.40 -16.55
CA LEU A 514 24.87 11.96 -15.22
C LEU A 514 26.09 12.70 -14.69
N LEU A 515 27.28 12.13 -14.81
CA LEU A 515 28.53 12.80 -14.43
C LEU A 515 28.68 14.13 -15.17
N LYS A 516 28.29 14.18 -16.45
CA LYS A 516 28.28 15.42 -17.23
C LYS A 516 27.18 16.40 -16.82
N ALA A 517 26.02 15.89 -16.39
CA ALA A 517 24.96 16.72 -15.83
C ALA A 517 25.38 17.36 -14.50
N LEU A 518 26.05 16.59 -13.63
CA LEU A 518 26.66 17.03 -12.39
C LEU A 518 27.72 18.10 -12.61
N SER A 519 28.68 17.87 -13.51
CA SER A 519 29.75 18.85 -13.77
C SER A 519 29.18 20.19 -14.26
N LEU A 520 28.16 20.14 -15.14
CA LEU A 520 27.50 21.35 -15.63
C LEU A 520 26.63 22.02 -14.56
N TYR A 521 26.14 21.25 -13.59
CA TYR A 521 25.41 21.80 -12.46
C TYR A 521 26.36 22.60 -11.56
N ASP A 522 27.54 22.06 -11.25
CA ASP A 522 28.55 22.72 -10.41
C ASP A 522 29.09 24.02 -11.05
N ASP A 523 29.21 24.05 -12.38
CA ASP A 523 29.68 25.23 -13.13
C ASP A 523 28.63 26.37 -13.19
N THR A 524 27.35 26.08 -12.95
CA THR A 524 26.29 27.10 -13.01
C THR A 524 26.15 27.86 -11.70
N GLU A 525 26.96 28.90 -11.52
CA GLU A 525 26.74 29.90 -10.46
C GLU A 525 25.37 30.60 -10.66
N THR A 526 24.36 30.14 -9.91
CA THR A 526 23.23 30.94 -9.38
C THR A 526 22.22 31.61 -10.34
N GLU A 527 21.26 30.83 -10.86
CA GLU A 527 19.86 31.27 -10.97
C GLU A 527 18.98 30.33 -10.13
N SER A 528 18.89 30.62 -8.83
CA SER A 528 18.41 29.76 -7.73
C SER A 528 16.96 29.23 -7.79
N GLY A 529 16.21 29.46 -8.86
CA GLY A 529 14.82 29.02 -9.00
C GLY A 529 14.56 27.92 -10.06
N LYS A 530 15.48 27.69 -11.01
CA LYS A 530 15.31 26.68 -12.07
C LYS A 530 15.94 25.32 -11.74
N ILE A 531 16.69 25.27 -10.65
CA ILE A 531 17.69 24.25 -10.30
C ILE A 531 17.04 22.97 -9.71
N ASP A 532 15.82 23.05 -9.21
CA ASP A 532 15.14 21.93 -8.53
C ASP A 532 14.82 20.73 -9.45
N ASN A 533 14.50 20.99 -10.72
CA ASN A 533 14.13 19.91 -11.65
C ASN A 533 15.33 19.05 -12.06
N SER A 534 16.50 19.67 -12.25
CA SER A 534 17.74 19.01 -12.66
C SER A 534 18.17 17.99 -11.61
N ILE A 535 18.19 18.40 -10.33
CA ILE A 535 18.54 17.50 -9.23
C ILE A 535 17.53 16.37 -9.10
N GLN A 536 16.22 16.65 -9.15
CA GLN A 536 15.20 15.59 -9.07
C GLN A 536 15.35 14.54 -10.18
N LEU A 537 15.66 14.99 -11.40
CA LEU A 537 15.92 14.10 -12.52
C LEU A 537 17.21 13.31 -12.34
N MET A 538 18.29 13.95 -11.86
CA MET A 538 19.56 13.30 -11.55
C MET A 538 19.38 12.24 -10.46
N THR A 539 18.69 12.56 -9.35
CA THR A 539 18.38 11.59 -8.29
C THR A 539 17.57 10.42 -8.82
N THR A 540 16.59 10.67 -9.68
CA THR A 540 15.76 9.60 -10.27
C THR A 540 16.57 8.67 -11.15
N ALA A 541 17.50 9.21 -11.94
CA ALA A 541 18.38 8.40 -12.78
C ALA A 541 19.43 7.66 -11.93
N ALA A 542 20.09 8.34 -10.99
CA ALA A 542 21.10 7.74 -10.11
C ALA A 542 20.55 6.57 -9.27
N ARG A 543 19.31 6.67 -8.77
CA ARG A 543 18.61 5.58 -8.07
C ARG A 543 18.56 4.26 -8.84
N ARG A 544 18.52 4.34 -10.17
CA ARG A 544 18.43 3.17 -11.05
C ARG A 544 19.80 2.67 -11.51
N LEU A 545 20.86 3.43 -11.27
CA LEU A 545 22.24 2.99 -11.45
C LEU A 545 22.71 2.28 -10.19
N ASN A 546 23.42 1.16 -10.34
CA ASN A 546 24.06 0.46 -9.23
C ASN A 546 25.45 1.06 -8.93
N ASN A 547 25.54 2.38 -8.79
CA ASN A 547 26.78 3.11 -8.50
C ASN A 547 26.60 3.94 -7.23
N GLY A 548 27.10 3.43 -6.10
CA GLY A 548 26.92 4.02 -4.77
C GLY A 548 27.55 5.41 -4.65
N ASP A 549 28.73 5.62 -5.24
CA ASP A 549 29.45 6.90 -5.16
C ASP A 549 28.66 8.03 -5.83
N LEU A 550 28.19 7.78 -7.06
CA LEU A 550 27.38 8.74 -7.82
C LEU A 550 26.04 9.03 -7.13
N GLN A 551 25.42 8.02 -6.53
CA GLN A 551 24.19 8.20 -5.74
C GLN A 551 24.44 9.11 -4.55
N ASN A 552 25.51 8.88 -3.79
CA ASN A 552 25.88 9.68 -2.63
C ASN A 552 26.16 11.14 -3.01
N GLU A 553 26.89 11.36 -4.11
CA GLU A 553 27.21 12.71 -4.60
C GLU A 553 25.96 13.51 -4.99
N ILE A 554 25.03 12.89 -5.74
CA ILE A 554 23.76 13.53 -6.13
C ILE A 554 22.85 13.77 -4.92
N LEU A 555 22.88 12.88 -3.93
CA LEU A 555 22.12 13.03 -2.70
C LEU A 555 22.64 14.19 -1.84
N GLU A 556 23.96 14.33 -1.72
CA GLU A 556 24.58 15.47 -1.03
C GLU A 556 24.28 16.79 -1.76
N LEU A 557 24.29 16.79 -3.09
CA LEU A 557 23.88 17.93 -3.90
C LEU A 557 22.40 18.31 -3.63
N HIS A 558 21.52 17.31 -3.56
CA HIS A 558 20.11 17.51 -3.24
C HIS A 558 19.92 18.08 -1.83
N ARG A 559 20.67 17.56 -0.85
CA ARG A 559 20.68 18.06 0.53
C ARG A 559 21.12 19.52 0.57
N LYS A 560 22.25 19.87 -0.02
CA LYS A 560 22.78 21.24 -0.08
C LYS A 560 21.79 22.21 -0.73
N ASN A 561 21.22 21.83 -1.88
CA ASN A 561 20.21 22.65 -2.56
C ASN A 561 18.96 22.87 -1.69
N LEU A 562 18.49 21.82 -1.02
CA LEU A 562 17.33 21.89 -0.14
C LEU A 562 17.59 22.82 1.07
N LEU A 563 18.78 22.72 1.68
CA LEU A 563 19.24 23.61 2.74
C LEU A 563 19.36 25.07 2.29
N GLU A 564 19.95 25.33 1.11
CA GLU A 564 20.09 26.67 0.56
C GLU A 564 18.74 27.30 0.18
N ASN A 565 17.86 26.55 -0.48
CA ASN A 565 16.53 27.03 -0.87
C ASN A 565 15.69 27.36 0.35
N VAL A 566 15.82 26.55 1.40
CA VAL A 566 15.22 26.83 2.70
C VAL A 566 15.81 28.12 3.28
N SER A 567 17.13 28.26 3.42
CA SER A 567 17.76 29.47 3.97
C SER A 567 17.35 30.76 3.24
N ARG A 568 17.31 30.76 1.89
CA ARG A 568 16.89 31.93 1.10
C ARG A 568 15.44 32.37 1.33
N HIS A 569 14.53 31.42 1.56
CA HIS A 569 13.11 31.73 1.79
C HIS A 569 12.79 32.10 3.25
N ALA A 570 13.79 32.05 4.15
CA ALA A 570 13.66 32.40 5.56
C ALA A 570 13.52 33.91 5.82
N THR A 571 13.88 34.76 4.85
CA THR A 571 13.97 36.22 5.06
C THR A 571 12.64 36.99 4.95
N GLY A 572 11.51 36.32 4.68
CA GLY A 572 10.23 37.01 4.44
C GLY A 572 8.94 36.35 4.94
N LEU A 573 9.01 35.20 5.62
CA LEU A 573 7.85 34.48 6.17
C LEU A 573 8.07 34.26 7.67
N GLY A 574 7.02 34.37 8.49
CA GLY A 574 7.11 34.14 9.94
C GLY A 574 7.77 32.79 10.28
N ARG A 575 8.55 32.76 11.38
CA ARG A 575 9.47 31.69 11.77
C ARG A 575 8.87 30.27 11.67
N ASP A 576 7.62 30.08 12.11
CA ASP A 576 6.95 28.77 12.10
C ASP A 576 6.58 28.26 10.70
N ARG A 577 6.12 29.12 9.78
CA ARG A 577 5.79 28.70 8.40
C ARG A 577 7.02 28.24 7.62
N HIS A 578 8.18 28.80 7.96
CA HIS A 578 9.45 28.41 7.37
C HIS A 578 9.90 27.05 7.89
N LEU A 579 9.84 26.85 9.22
CA LEU A 579 10.09 25.56 9.86
C LEU A 579 9.16 24.48 9.29
N GLU A 580 7.87 24.76 9.09
CA GLU A 580 6.92 23.83 8.46
C GLU A 580 7.34 23.41 7.05
N LYS A 581 7.76 24.36 6.20
CA LYS A 581 8.18 24.06 4.83
C LYS A 581 9.48 23.25 4.80
N HIS A 582 10.43 23.61 5.65
CA HIS A 582 11.70 22.88 5.77
C HIS A 582 11.48 21.46 6.28
N PHE A 583 10.70 21.34 7.36
CA PHE A 583 10.30 20.06 7.91
C PHE A 583 9.54 19.22 6.88
N ALA A 584 8.59 19.78 6.14
CA ALA A 584 7.87 19.05 5.09
C ALA A 584 8.80 18.51 3.99
N ALA A 585 9.85 19.25 3.64
CA ALA A 585 10.84 18.84 2.65
C ALA A 585 11.75 17.71 3.16
N LEU A 586 12.26 17.82 4.38
CA LEU A 586 13.03 16.75 5.05
C LEU A 586 12.17 15.50 5.26
N LEU A 587 10.93 15.69 5.73
CA LEU A 587 9.96 14.62 5.91
C LEU A 587 9.71 13.88 4.60
N GLN A 588 9.53 14.61 3.50
CA GLN A 588 9.34 14.01 2.18
C GLN A 588 10.61 13.28 1.70
N ALA A 589 11.80 13.80 1.95
CA ALA A 589 13.07 13.16 1.61
C ALA A 589 13.24 11.84 2.39
N ALA A 590 13.13 11.86 3.71
CA ALA A 590 13.20 10.69 4.58
C ALA A 590 12.12 9.66 4.23
N ARG A 591 10.86 10.09 4.04
CA ARG A 591 9.76 9.22 3.61
C ARG A 591 10.05 8.55 2.27
N THR A 592 10.61 9.29 1.32
CA THR A 592 10.96 8.74 0.01
C THR A 592 12.03 7.67 0.14
N ARG A 593 13.07 7.90 0.96
CA ARG A 593 14.12 6.90 1.22
C ARG A 593 13.57 5.63 1.89
N LEU A 594 12.73 5.80 2.91
CA LEU A 594 12.08 4.69 3.61
C LEU A 594 11.11 3.89 2.72
N LEU A 595 10.37 4.54 1.83
CA LEU A 595 9.53 3.87 0.83
C LEU A 595 10.34 2.96 -0.12
N PHE A 596 11.63 3.24 -0.28
CA PHE A 596 12.56 2.42 -1.06
C PHE A 596 13.43 1.50 -0.19
N ASN A 597 13.04 1.30 1.07
CA ASN A 597 13.76 0.46 2.03
C ASN A 597 15.23 0.88 2.27
N VAL A 598 15.56 2.16 2.04
CA VAL A 598 16.91 2.69 2.30
C VAL A 598 17.00 3.14 3.75
N ARG A 599 17.60 2.29 4.59
CA ARG A 599 17.68 2.44 6.07
C ARG A 599 19.11 2.69 6.55
N ASP A 600 19.83 3.53 5.82
CA ASP A 600 21.21 3.87 6.17
C ASP A 600 21.30 5.04 7.16
N ASN A 601 22.54 5.33 7.58
CA ASN A 601 22.86 6.45 8.45
C ASN A 601 22.39 7.80 7.88
N ILE A 602 22.31 7.96 6.55
CA ILE A 602 21.81 9.18 5.92
C ILE A 602 20.32 9.36 6.19
N THR A 603 19.51 8.30 6.00
CA THR A 603 18.08 8.35 6.35
C THR A 603 17.91 8.67 7.83
N ARG A 604 18.69 8.04 8.71
CA ARG A 604 18.70 8.31 10.15
C ARG A 604 19.01 9.78 10.47
N SER A 605 20.07 10.35 9.86
CA SER A 605 20.46 11.75 10.03
C SER A 605 19.37 12.73 9.58
N LEU A 606 18.66 12.45 8.47
CA LEU A 606 17.56 13.30 8.01
C LEU A 606 16.40 13.34 9.02
N ILE A 607 16.12 12.24 9.70
CA ILE A 607 15.06 12.20 10.72
C ILE A 607 15.53 12.88 12.01
N LEU A 608 16.80 12.74 12.40
CA LEU A 608 17.39 13.52 13.50
C LEU A 608 17.32 15.03 13.23
N GLU A 609 17.55 15.47 11.99
CA GLU A 609 17.39 16.87 11.60
C GLU A 609 15.93 17.34 11.75
N CYS A 610 14.95 16.48 11.44
CA CYS A 610 13.54 16.77 11.75
C CYS A 610 13.29 16.97 13.26
N GLU A 611 13.91 16.18 14.14
CA GLU A 611 13.82 16.35 15.60
C GLU A 611 14.45 17.66 16.09
N GLU A 612 15.61 18.01 15.55
CA GLU A 612 16.27 19.28 15.86
C GLU A 612 15.37 20.45 15.49
N LEU A 613 14.75 20.43 14.31
CA LEU A 613 13.81 21.46 13.88
C LEU A 613 12.57 21.55 14.78
N ILE A 614 12.04 20.42 15.24
CA ILE A 614 10.91 20.39 16.17
C ILE A 614 11.24 21.15 17.47
N SER A 615 12.47 21.04 17.97
CA SER A 615 12.87 21.74 19.20
C SER A 615 12.85 23.27 19.07
N HIS A 616 12.80 23.79 17.85
CA HIS A 616 12.72 25.21 17.53
C HIS A 616 11.29 25.71 17.26
N VAL A 617 10.29 24.84 17.29
CA VAL A 617 8.88 25.19 17.03
C VAL A 617 8.25 25.74 18.30
N GLU A 618 7.86 27.01 18.27
CA GLU A 618 7.28 27.70 19.44
C GLU A 618 5.80 27.31 19.67
N ASN A 619 5.08 26.95 18.60
CA ASN A 619 3.69 26.51 18.70
C ASN A 619 3.59 25.03 19.15
N PRO A 620 3.01 24.74 20.33
CA PRO A 620 2.95 23.38 20.87
C PRO A 620 2.13 22.42 20.02
N ASP A 621 1.02 22.87 19.42
CA ASP A 621 0.17 22.03 18.58
C ASP A 621 0.90 21.61 17.30
N LEU A 622 1.63 22.55 16.70
CA LEU A 622 2.47 22.27 15.55
C LEU A 622 3.62 21.33 15.94
N ALA A 623 4.30 21.59 17.05
CA ALA A 623 5.36 20.73 17.55
C ALA A 623 4.85 19.28 17.77
N TYR A 624 3.64 19.10 18.30
CA TYR A 624 3.03 17.77 18.43
C TYR A 624 2.75 17.10 17.09
N GLN A 625 2.22 17.84 16.11
CA GLN A 625 1.99 17.28 14.77
C GLN A 625 3.32 16.86 14.10
N LEU A 626 4.37 17.66 14.25
CA LEU A 626 5.68 17.37 13.66
C LEU A 626 6.38 16.22 14.40
N LYS A 627 6.32 16.16 15.73
CA LYS A 627 6.76 14.98 16.52
C LYS A 627 6.07 13.72 16.04
N PHE A 628 4.75 13.79 15.88
CA PHE A 628 3.96 12.69 15.38
C PHE A 628 4.44 12.22 13.99
N ARG A 629 4.65 13.13 13.03
CA ARG A 629 5.16 12.80 11.70
C ARG A 629 6.57 12.23 11.71
N THR A 630 7.43 12.73 12.59
CA THR A 630 8.80 12.24 12.76
C THR A 630 8.81 10.84 13.35
N ALA A 631 7.95 10.57 14.33
CA ALA A 631 7.77 9.24 14.89
C ALA A 631 7.23 8.23 13.85
N GLU A 632 6.34 8.65 12.93
CA GLU A 632 5.94 7.81 11.80
C GLU A 632 7.14 7.40 10.94
N LEU A 633 8.08 8.33 10.68
CA LEU A 633 9.28 8.03 9.90
C LEU A 633 10.22 7.08 10.64
N TRP A 634 10.50 7.36 11.91
CA TRP A 634 11.31 6.45 12.73
C TRP A 634 10.74 5.04 12.76
N GLY A 635 9.43 4.92 13.01
CA GLY A 635 8.76 3.62 13.01
C GLY A 635 8.79 2.95 11.64
N SER A 636 8.66 3.72 10.55
CA SER A 636 8.72 3.17 9.18
C SER A 636 10.12 2.70 8.80
N GLY A 637 11.17 3.25 9.42
CA GLY A 637 12.54 2.77 9.31
C GLY A 637 12.89 1.59 10.22
N GLY A 638 11.98 1.18 11.11
CA GLY A 638 12.25 0.15 12.12
C GLY A 638 12.94 0.65 13.39
N TRP A 639 13.24 1.95 13.48
CA TRP A 639 13.85 2.57 14.65
C TRP A 639 12.77 2.91 15.69
N PHE A 640 12.09 1.88 16.21
CA PHE A 640 10.92 2.04 17.08
C PHE A 640 11.24 2.76 18.39
N ARG A 641 12.47 2.65 18.88
CA ARG A 641 12.96 3.40 20.05
C ARG A 641 12.95 4.90 19.81
N ASP A 642 13.54 5.34 18.70
CA ASP A 642 13.59 6.76 18.33
C ASP A 642 12.16 7.28 18.06
N ALA A 643 11.30 6.46 17.45
CA ALA A 643 9.87 6.78 17.30
C ALA A 643 9.19 7.01 18.65
N TYR A 644 9.46 6.15 19.62
CA TYR A 644 8.93 6.26 20.98
C TYR A 644 9.48 7.49 21.72
N ARG A 645 10.80 7.72 21.65
CA ARG A 645 11.48 8.89 22.24
C ARG A 645 10.86 10.18 21.74
N VAL A 646 10.65 10.30 20.43
CA VAL A 646 10.03 11.50 19.84
C VAL A 646 8.61 11.73 20.33
N MET A 647 7.87 10.64 20.60
CA MET A 647 6.50 10.71 21.13
C MET A 647 6.46 10.96 22.64
N GLU A 648 7.58 10.88 23.35
CA GLU A 648 7.63 11.16 24.78
C GLU A 648 7.21 12.60 25.06
N GLY A 649 6.19 12.75 25.92
CA GLY A 649 5.60 14.03 26.27
C GLY A 649 4.57 14.59 25.27
N VAL A 650 4.24 13.88 24.18
CA VAL A 650 3.11 14.25 23.30
C VAL A 650 1.80 13.86 23.99
N PRO A 651 0.86 14.79 24.24
CA PRO A 651 -0.44 14.47 24.81
C PRO A 651 -1.16 13.45 23.93
N VAL A 652 -1.54 12.32 24.52
CA VAL A 652 -2.28 11.28 23.83
C VAL A 652 -3.73 11.75 23.72
N SER A 653 -4.10 12.36 22.59
CA SER A 653 -5.50 12.64 22.29
C SER A 653 -6.20 11.37 21.79
N GLU A 654 -7.50 11.23 22.06
CA GLU A 654 -8.32 10.10 21.58
C GLU A 654 -8.31 9.96 20.04
N GLU A 655 -8.00 11.03 19.30
CA GLU A 655 -7.96 11.02 17.83
C GLU A 655 -6.60 10.60 17.26
N ILE A 656 -5.49 11.05 17.87
CA ILE A 656 -4.13 10.74 17.40
C ILE A 656 -3.76 9.30 17.74
N PHE A 657 -4.33 8.78 18.82
CA PHE A 657 -3.94 7.49 19.39
C PHE A 657 -4.30 6.26 18.54
N PRO A 658 -5.54 6.06 18.05
CA PRO A 658 -5.88 4.95 17.16
C PRO A 658 -5.03 4.96 15.88
N PHE A 659 -4.70 6.15 15.38
CA PHE A 659 -3.86 6.31 14.21
C PHE A 659 -2.40 5.91 14.49
N LEU A 660 -1.82 6.36 15.62
CA LEU A 660 -0.48 5.98 16.07
C LEU A 660 -0.38 4.46 16.25
N ILE A 661 -1.34 3.85 16.96
CA ILE A 661 -1.38 2.40 17.15
C ILE A 661 -1.54 1.66 15.83
N THR A 662 -2.38 2.14 14.91
CA THR A 662 -2.56 1.51 13.61
C THR A 662 -1.27 1.56 12.79
N ARG A 663 -0.55 2.69 12.82
CA ARG A 663 0.73 2.88 12.12
C ARG A 663 1.86 2.08 12.74
N MET A 664 2.00 2.13 14.07
CA MET A 664 2.95 1.30 14.79
C MET A 664 2.64 -0.17 14.55
N ARG A 665 1.39 -0.60 14.63
CA ARG A 665 0.96 -1.96 14.28
C ARG A 665 1.39 -2.35 12.86
N GLN A 666 1.19 -1.49 11.86
CA GLN A 666 1.60 -1.76 10.48
C GLN A 666 3.13 -1.87 10.36
N ASN A 667 3.86 -0.96 11.00
CA ASN A 667 5.30 -0.91 10.90
C ASN A 667 5.96 -2.03 11.72
N VAL A 668 5.49 -2.29 12.93
CA VAL A 668 5.95 -3.36 13.84
C VAL A 668 5.67 -4.75 13.25
N LEU A 669 4.44 -5.01 12.79
CA LEU A 669 4.07 -6.34 12.27
C LEU A 669 4.51 -6.54 10.81
N GLY A 670 4.70 -5.46 10.07
CA GLY A 670 5.18 -5.49 8.69
C GLY A 670 6.70 -5.34 8.57
N TYR A 671 7.41 -5.08 9.67
CA TYR A 671 8.86 -4.92 9.63
C TYR A 671 9.51 -6.23 9.18
N ASN A 672 10.19 -6.14 8.05
CA ASN A 672 11.04 -7.18 7.52
C ASN A 672 12.24 -6.48 6.87
N ALA A 673 13.42 -6.60 7.46
CA ALA A 673 14.66 -6.11 6.87
C ALA A 673 15.02 -6.90 5.59
N PHE A 674 14.61 -8.17 5.52
CA PHE A 674 14.86 -9.09 4.42
C PHE A 674 13.59 -9.35 3.61
N SER A 675 13.18 -8.36 2.83
CA SER A 675 11.98 -8.47 2.00
C SER A 675 11.99 -9.74 1.15
N GLY A 676 10.96 -10.58 1.28
CA GLY A 676 10.82 -11.83 0.54
C GLY A 676 11.34 -13.08 1.27
N SER A 677 11.98 -12.93 2.43
CA SER A 677 12.36 -14.06 3.29
C SER A 677 11.38 -14.21 4.45
N GLN A 678 10.95 -15.45 4.72
CA GLN A 678 10.29 -15.81 5.98
C GLN A 678 11.27 -16.36 7.01
N THR A 679 12.49 -16.69 6.58
CA THR A 679 13.53 -17.31 7.40
C THR A 679 14.33 -16.29 8.20
N VAL A 680 14.41 -15.04 7.71
CA VAL A 680 15.08 -13.93 8.38
C VAL A 680 14.19 -12.69 8.32
N ARG A 681 14.23 -11.85 9.35
CA ARG A 681 13.37 -10.67 9.45
C ARG A 681 14.03 -9.45 10.09
N PHE A 682 14.93 -9.65 11.04
CA PHE A 682 15.51 -8.59 11.85
C PHE A 682 17.00 -8.44 11.53
N ASP A 683 17.42 -7.18 11.40
CA ASP A 683 18.75 -6.68 11.07
C ASP A 683 18.77 -5.28 11.71
N THR A 684 19.20 -5.24 12.97
CA THR A 684 18.96 -4.11 13.87
C THR A 684 19.88 -2.94 13.53
N ASP A 685 21.12 -3.21 13.13
CA ASP A 685 22.10 -2.21 12.71
C ASP A 685 22.04 -1.89 11.19
N ALA A 686 21.27 -2.68 10.43
CA ALA A 686 21.07 -2.56 8.99
C ALA A 686 22.33 -2.84 8.15
N ASP A 687 23.22 -3.70 8.62
CA ASP A 687 24.43 -4.11 7.90
C ASP A 687 24.17 -5.20 6.83
N GLY A 688 22.94 -5.70 6.77
CA GLY A 688 22.51 -6.73 5.83
C GLY A 688 22.71 -8.16 6.33
N LYS A 689 23.11 -8.35 7.59
CA LYS A 689 23.19 -9.64 8.25
C LYS A 689 22.04 -9.80 9.26
N PRO A 690 21.41 -10.98 9.30
CA PRO A 690 20.28 -11.20 10.21
C PRO A 690 20.76 -11.34 11.66
N ASP A 691 20.11 -10.63 12.57
CA ASP A 691 20.33 -10.75 14.02
C ASP A 691 20.11 -12.20 14.49
N PHE A 692 19.05 -12.83 13.95
CA PHE A 692 18.73 -14.24 14.10
C PHE A 692 17.83 -14.73 12.94
N PHE A 693 17.89 -16.04 12.69
CA PHE A 693 16.95 -16.77 11.87
C PHE A 693 15.68 -17.12 12.65
N SER A 694 14.55 -17.20 11.96
CA SER A 694 13.29 -17.67 12.54
C SER A 694 13.50 -18.98 13.30
N PRO A 695 13.07 -19.10 14.57
CA PRO A 695 13.18 -20.35 15.33
C PRO A 695 12.47 -21.55 14.68
N LEU A 696 11.57 -21.29 13.73
CA LEU A 696 10.84 -22.31 12.97
C LEU A 696 11.51 -22.67 11.63
N ALA A 697 12.55 -21.95 11.23
CA ALA A 697 13.26 -22.24 9.98
C ALA A 697 14.08 -23.52 10.13
N SER A 698 13.95 -24.43 9.14
CA SER A 698 14.84 -25.59 9.06
C SER A 698 16.25 -25.16 8.67
N GLU A 699 17.25 -25.98 8.99
CA GLU A 699 18.64 -25.73 8.56
C GLU A 699 18.76 -25.57 7.04
N ASP A 700 17.98 -26.32 6.26
CA ASP A 700 17.97 -26.20 4.80
C ASP A 700 17.35 -24.87 4.34
N ALA A 701 16.31 -24.38 5.03
CA ALA A 701 15.74 -23.07 4.75
C ALA A 701 16.73 -21.95 5.08
N ILE A 702 17.46 -22.08 6.20
CA ILE A 702 18.55 -21.15 6.58
C ILE A 702 19.64 -21.15 5.51
N LYS A 703 20.15 -22.33 5.13
CA LYS A 703 21.17 -22.47 4.07
C LYS A 703 20.70 -21.90 2.73
N ALA A 704 19.43 -22.08 2.39
CA ALA A 704 18.85 -21.55 1.15
C ALA A 704 18.82 -20.02 1.08
N THR A 705 18.87 -19.32 2.22
CA THR A 705 18.98 -17.85 2.22
C THR A 705 20.35 -17.36 1.75
N GLY A 706 21.40 -18.17 1.92
CA GLY A 706 22.79 -17.75 1.70
C GLY A 706 23.31 -16.69 2.68
N LEU A 707 22.52 -16.33 3.69
CA LEU A 707 22.89 -15.34 4.71
C LEU A 707 23.62 -16.01 5.87
N THR A 708 24.48 -15.25 6.53
CA THR A 708 25.16 -15.63 7.76
C THR A 708 24.64 -14.79 8.90
N MET A 709 24.40 -15.40 10.07
CA MET A 709 23.97 -14.67 11.26
C MET A 709 24.98 -13.58 11.59
N ASP A 710 24.46 -12.44 12.02
CA ASP A 710 25.31 -11.34 12.44
C ASP A 710 26.06 -11.67 13.74
N THR A 711 27.20 -11.04 13.98
CA THR A 711 28.03 -11.28 15.19
C THR A 711 28.14 -10.05 16.09
N ASP A 712 27.49 -8.96 15.71
CA ASP A 712 27.53 -7.63 16.33
C ASP A 712 26.19 -6.95 16.06
N MET A 713 25.10 -7.46 16.67
CA MET A 713 23.71 -7.17 16.25
C MET A 713 23.32 -5.68 16.31
N ASP A 714 24.04 -4.86 17.08
CA ASP A 714 23.80 -3.43 17.20
C ASP A 714 24.87 -2.55 16.52
N GLY A 715 25.90 -3.18 15.96
CA GLY A 715 26.94 -2.55 15.15
C GLY A 715 27.87 -1.63 15.93
N ASP A 716 28.03 -1.82 17.24
CA ASP A 716 28.94 -1.01 18.07
C ASP A 716 30.40 -1.47 18.04
N GLY A 717 30.66 -2.62 17.41
CA GLY A 717 31.99 -3.22 17.28
C GLY A 717 32.36 -4.19 18.41
N ILE A 718 31.45 -4.48 19.34
CA ILE A 718 31.61 -5.44 20.42
C ILE A 718 30.88 -6.73 20.02
N PRO A 719 31.59 -7.86 19.84
CA PRO A 719 30.93 -9.10 19.44
C PRO A 719 29.89 -9.58 20.46
N ASP A 720 28.74 -10.07 19.98
CA ASP A 720 27.60 -10.56 20.80
C ASP A 720 27.98 -11.67 21.80
N THR A 721 29.14 -12.31 21.61
CA THR A 721 29.69 -13.33 22.53
C THR A 721 30.26 -12.77 23.82
N ILE A 722 30.56 -11.48 23.86
CA ILE A 722 31.12 -10.79 25.03
C ILE A 722 30.32 -9.52 25.38
N ASP A 723 29.45 -9.08 24.49
CA ASP A 723 28.61 -7.94 24.74
C ASP A 723 27.53 -8.25 25.79
N LEU A 724 27.46 -7.40 26.81
CA LEU A 724 26.46 -7.46 27.86
C LEU A 724 25.16 -6.77 27.44
N ARG A 725 25.16 -6.03 26.32
CA ARG A 725 24.02 -5.28 25.78
C ARG A 725 23.85 -5.50 24.27
N PRO A 726 23.75 -6.74 23.78
CA PRO A 726 23.81 -7.11 22.34
C PRO A 726 22.66 -6.60 21.46
N TRP A 727 21.83 -5.67 21.93
CA TRP A 727 20.78 -5.02 21.16
C TRP A 727 20.90 -3.48 21.20
N PHE A 728 21.93 -2.96 21.85
CA PHE A 728 22.05 -1.57 22.28
C PHE A 728 23.49 -1.08 22.12
N PRO A 729 23.73 -0.23 21.11
CA PRO A 729 25.07 0.21 20.82
C PRO A 729 25.69 0.88 22.04
N ASP A 730 26.86 0.42 22.43
CA ASP A 730 27.64 1.04 23.47
C ASP A 730 28.11 2.45 23.02
N PRO A 731 27.99 3.46 23.89
CA PRO A 731 28.31 4.85 23.55
C PRO A 731 29.80 5.16 23.38
#